data_AF-A0AAD5C576-F1
#
_entry.id   AF-A0AAD5C576-F1
#
_cell.length_a   1.000
_cell.length_b   1.000
_cell.length_c   1.000
_cell.angle_alpha   90.00
_cell.angle_beta   90.00
_cell.angle_gamma   90.00
#
_symmetry.space_group_name_H-M   'P 1'
#
loop_
_entity.id
_entity.type
_entity.pdbx_description
1 polymer ?
#
loop_
_entity_poly.entity_id
_entity_poly.type
_entity_poly.pdbx_seq_one_letter_code
_entity_poly.pdbx_strand_id
1 'polypeptide(L)'
;MFWSTKVDYIFDTLLLYTCLKKMTISLVSTFLLILSSLVQLSSSNQIQHTFHQCLSAIQTPNTFFTPQTPNYTLILNSTAQNLRCITPSNPKPELIFTPLNESHIQTAVICAKKLKIQLRFRSGGHDYEGISYTSAMDPPFVLIDLSKMRAINVDLDDSSVWVEAGATVGELYYRVAEKSRTHAVVGGLCTSLGVGGHFTGGAYGSMMRKYGLGVDNALDAKIINANGEILDRKSMGEDVFWAIRGGGGGSYGVIVSWKLKLVTVPSTVTVFNVPRTLEQGATKILYKWQHVAPQIDKDLFMRVLIQNINLPNTTKRTISTSYNALFLGGVDRLLEIMNRSFPELGLEKTDCLEMSWLESVMFIVGFPKNVPTTFLLTAKPAFISQFKAKSDFVKTPIPETGMKGIWKRFLQEERPFMLIFTPLNENHIQTVVICAKKLNIQLRFRSGGHDYEGISYTSVMDPPYVLIDLSKMRAINVDLDDNSVWVEAGATVGELYYRVAEKSRTHAVVGGLCTSLGVGGHFTGGAYGSMMRKYGLGVDNALDAKIINANGEILDRKSMGEDAFWAIRGGGGGSYGVIVSWKLKLVPVPSTVTVFNVPRTLEQGATKILYKWQHVAPQIDDDLFVRVVIQKINLPNSNTTQRTVSTSYNALFLGGVDRLLEIMNRSFPELGLEKTDCLEMSWLESVMFIAGFPGNIPTTFLLTGKPAVVTQFKAKSDFVKTPIPETEMKGIWKRFLQEETPYMIWNPYGGMMGRIPESATPFPHRNGVLFMIQYANTWTGNGKDAMKKHYKWIRKFYKYMGQYVSKDPREAYVNYRDLDLGMNEKNGDNTSVAKASSWGRRYFKDNFMRLVKVKTEFDPDNFFRHEQSIPLGF
;
A
#
# COMPACT_ATOMS: atom_id res chain seq x y z
N MET A 1 28.63 73.95 13.22
CA MET A 1 27.93 73.43 12.03
C MET A 1 26.61 72.86 12.50
N PHE A 2 25.53 73.26 11.85
CA PHE A 2 24.20 73.47 12.45
C PHE A 2 23.20 72.54 11.73
N TRP A 3 22.16 72.09 12.45
CA TRP A 3 20.93 71.38 12.02
C TRP A 3 20.89 69.85 12.10
N SER A 4 20.18 69.34 13.11
CA SER A 4 19.35 68.13 13.02
C SER A 4 18.22 68.19 14.06
N THR A 5 17.04 68.63 13.63
CA THR A 5 15.74 68.31 14.26
C THR A 5 14.62 68.77 13.31
N LYS A 6 14.19 67.88 12.40
CA LYS A 6 12.86 67.88 11.74
C LYS A 6 12.73 66.69 10.77
N VAL A 7 12.79 65.45 11.27
CA VAL A 7 12.44 64.24 10.47
C VAL A 7 11.62 63.19 11.25
N ASP A 8 11.44 63.31 12.57
CA ASP A 8 10.82 62.21 13.34
C ASP A 8 9.28 62.20 13.39
N TYR A 9 8.58 63.15 12.75
CA TYR A 9 7.10 63.19 12.76
C TYR A 9 6.42 62.67 11.49
N ILE A 10 7.17 62.24 10.47
CA ILE A 10 6.60 61.72 9.20
C ILE A 10 6.71 60.19 9.11
N PHE A 11 7.62 59.56 9.86
CA PHE A 11 7.82 58.10 9.79
C PHE A 11 6.81 57.28 10.60
N ASP A 12 6.35 57.77 11.75
CA ASP A 12 5.39 57.02 12.59
C ASP A 12 3.97 57.00 12.01
N THR A 13 3.57 58.05 11.29
CA THR A 13 2.25 58.11 10.63
C THR A 13 2.18 57.20 9.40
N LEU A 14 3.30 56.97 8.70
CA LEU A 14 3.36 56.06 7.54
C LEU A 14 3.42 54.58 7.95
N LEU A 15 4.04 54.26 9.10
CA LEU A 15 4.09 52.90 9.65
C LEU A 15 2.73 52.46 10.21
N LEU A 16 1.99 53.36 10.89
CA LEU A 16 0.63 53.03 11.37
C LEU A 16 -0.33 52.80 10.21
N TYR A 17 -0.26 53.60 9.13
CA TYR A 17 -1.14 53.47 7.97
C TYR A 17 -0.89 52.17 7.19
N THR A 18 0.37 51.72 7.10
CA THR A 18 0.73 50.45 6.45
C THR A 18 0.41 49.21 7.31
N CYS A 19 0.46 49.34 8.64
CA CYS A 19 0.08 48.28 9.56
C CYS A 19 -1.45 48.09 9.63
N LEU A 20 -2.23 49.18 9.68
CA LEU A 20 -3.70 49.14 9.64
C LEU A 20 -4.24 48.60 8.30
N LYS A 21 -3.60 48.91 7.16
CA LYS A 21 -3.96 48.36 5.83
C LYS A 21 -3.65 46.85 5.74
N LYS A 22 -2.54 46.39 6.30
CA LYS A 22 -2.20 44.95 6.36
C LYS A 22 -3.11 44.15 7.29
N MET A 23 -3.52 44.74 8.43
CA MET A 23 -4.46 44.10 9.36
C MET A 23 -5.87 43.98 8.76
N THR A 24 -6.38 45.03 8.09
CA THR A 24 -7.68 44.97 7.38
C THR A 24 -7.64 44.03 6.19
N ILE A 25 -6.57 43.99 5.39
CA ILE A 25 -6.42 43.03 4.27
C ILE A 25 -6.32 41.58 4.79
N SER A 26 -5.64 41.34 5.90
CA SER A 26 -5.51 40.01 6.52
C SER A 26 -6.81 39.53 7.16
N LEU A 27 -7.53 40.38 7.91
CA LEU A 27 -8.84 40.06 8.48
C LEU A 27 -9.90 39.83 7.39
N VAL A 28 -9.90 40.63 6.32
CA VAL A 28 -10.79 40.43 5.17
C VAL A 28 -10.42 39.14 4.41
N SER A 29 -9.14 38.82 4.24
CA SER A 29 -8.70 37.58 3.58
C SER A 29 -9.03 36.33 4.40
N THR A 30 -8.91 36.39 5.73
CA THR A 30 -9.22 35.27 6.63
C THR A 30 -10.73 35.08 6.78
N PHE A 31 -11.50 36.18 6.79
CA PHE A 31 -12.97 36.15 6.77
C PHE A 31 -13.49 35.64 5.41
N LEU A 32 -12.87 36.01 4.29
CA LEU A 32 -13.15 35.46 2.95
C LEU A 32 -12.79 33.97 2.84
N LEU A 33 -11.73 33.49 3.50
CA LEU A 33 -11.33 32.08 3.53
C LEU A 33 -12.23 31.22 4.44
N ILE A 34 -12.75 31.78 5.52
CA ILE A 34 -13.73 31.11 6.40
C ILE A 34 -15.12 31.11 5.74
N LEU A 35 -15.53 32.21 5.09
CA LEU A 35 -16.71 32.21 4.23
C LEU A 35 -16.54 31.20 3.08
N SER A 36 -15.39 31.13 2.41
CA SER A 36 -15.22 30.21 1.27
C SER A 36 -15.23 28.74 1.70
N SER A 37 -14.72 28.39 2.88
CA SER A 37 -14.74 27.01 3.40
C SER A 37 -16.11 26.58 3.96
N LEU A 38 -16.86 27.47 4.60
CA LEU A 38 -18.27 27.22 4.98
C LEU A 38 -19.21 27.22 3.75
N VAL A 39 -18.91 28.02 2.73
CA VAL A 39 -19.57 27.97 1.41
C VAL A 39 -19.21 26.66 0.69
N GLN A 40 -18.01 26.09 0.86
CA GLN A 40 -17.61 24.81 0.24
C GLN A 40 -18.33 23.59 0.85
N LEU A 41 -18.47 23.49 2.18
CA LEU A 41 -19.21 22.37 2.81
C LEU A 41 -20.73 22.48 2.59
N SER A 42 -21.29 23.69 2.62
CA SER A 42 -22.71 23.90 2.29
C SER A 42 -22.99 23.72 0.80
N SER A 43 -22.06 24.10 -0.09
CA SER A 43 -22.23 23.92 -1.55
C SER A 43 -22.10 22.47 -2.00
N SER A 44 -21.22 21.63 -1.43
CA SER A 44 -21.12 20.20 -1.79
C SER A 44 -22.42 19.44 -1.50
N ASN A 45 -22.99 19.57 -0.29
CA ASN A 45 -24.30 19.01 0.05
C ASN A 45 -25.43 19.63 -0.81
N GLN A 46 -25.36 20.92 -1.12
CA GLN A 46 -26.31 21.58 -2.01
C GLN A 46 -26.22 21.05 -3.45
N ILE A 47 -25.03 20.77 -3.98
CA ILE A 47 -24.82 20.25 -5.34
C ILE A 47 -25.34 18.83 -5.45
N GLN A 48 -25.02 17.96 -4.49
CA GLN A 48 -25.53 16.59 -4.47
C GLN A 48 -27.06 16.59 -4.43
N HIS A 49 -27.65 17.40 -3.54
CA HIS A 49 -29.10 17.53 -3.39
C HIS A 49 -29.77 18.14 -4.63
N THR A 50 -29.26 19.27 -5.16
CA THR A 50 -29.86 19.94 -6.32
C THR A 50 -29.70 19.14 -7.62
N PHE A 51 -28.57 18.44 -7.80
CA PHE A 51 -28.37 17.57 -8.95
C PHE A 51 -29.27 16.33 -8.86
N HIS A 52 -29.38 15.71 -7.68
CA HIS A 52 -30.34 14.62 -7.44
C HIS A 52 -31.79 15.07 -7.64
N GLN A 53 -32.18 16.24 -7.14
CA GLN A 53 -33.51 16.82 -7.35
C GLN A 53 -33.78 17.11 -8.83
N CYS A 54 -32.80 17.63 -9.57
CA CYS A 54 -32.95 17.83 -11.01
C CYS A 54 -33.13 16.50 -11.75
N LEU A 55 -32.45 15.45 -11.29
CA LEU A 55 -32.58 14.09 -11.79
C LEU A 55 -33.79 13.32 -11.25
N SER A 56 -34.62 13.91 -10.38
CA SER A 56 -35.75 13.22 -9.73
C SER A 56 -36.81 12.67 -10.70
N ALA A 57 -36.79 13.11 -11.95
CA ALA A 57 -37.53 12.48 -13.05
C ALA A 57 -37.07 11.03 -13.35
N ILE A 58 -35.88 10.63 -12.90
CA ILE A 58 -35.29 9.30 -13.01
C ILE A 58 -35.49 8.54 -11.68
N GLN A 59 -36.60 7.81 -11.57
CA GLN A 59 -36.88 6.97 -10.39
C GLN A 59 -36.16 5.61 -10.49
N THR A 60 -34.85 5.57 -10.28
CA THR A 60 -34.10 4.29 -10.23
C THR A 60 -33.24 4.15 -8.98
N PRO A 61 -33.51 3.17 -8.09
CA PRO A 61 -32.65 2.85 -6.97
C PRO A 61 -31.25 2.39 -7.42
N ASN A 62 -30.23 2.60 -6.57
CA ASN A 62 -28.86 2.08 -6.74
C ASN A 62 -28.09 2.60 -7.97
N THR A 63 -28.44 3.77 -8.51
CA THR A 63 -27.67 4.42 -9.59
C THR A 63 -26.87 5.63 -9.14
N PHE A 64 -27.04 6.07 -7.89
CA PHE A 64 -26.41 7.25 -7.30
C PHE A 64 -25.51 6.87 -6.12
N PHE A 65 -24.28 7.38 -6.11
CA PHE A 65 -23.31 7.12 -5.05
C PHE A 65 -22.61 8.41 -4.65
N THR A 66 -22.75 8.80 -3.39
CA THR A 66 -22.07 9.95 -2.78
C THR A 66 -20.96 9.46 -1.84
N PRO A 67 -20.00 10.32 -1.43
CA PRO A 67 -18.97 9.95 -0.47
C PRO A 67 -19.48 9.34 0.85
N GLN A 68 -20.73 9.59 1.22
CA GLN A 68 -21.40 9.04 2.41
C GLN A 68 -21.97 7.63 2.18
N THR A 69 -22.09 7.20 0.92
CA THR A 69 -22.61 5.88 0.55
C THR A 69 -21.53 4.81 0.74
N PRO A 70 -21.80 3.66 1.42
CA PRO A 70 -20.80 2.63 1.70
C PRO A 70 -20.04 2.08 0.48
N ASN A 71 -20.68 2.06 -0.69
CA ASN A 71 -20.11 1.51 -1.93
C ASN A 71 -19.38 2.54 -2.80
N TYR A 72 -19.34 3.81 -2.42
CA TYR A 72 -18.76 4.88 -3.26
C TYR A 72 -17.32 4.60 -3.66
N THR A 73 -16.45 4.28 -2.70
CA THR A 73 -15.03 4.01 -2.98
C THR A 73 -14.85 2.74 -3.81
N LEU A 74 -15.68 1.71 -3.56
CA LEU A 74 -15.65 0.46 -4.33
C LEU A 74 -15.99 0.72 -5.80
N ILE A 75 -17.04 1.51 -6.06
CA ILE A 75 -17.49 1.84 -7.42
C ILE A 75 -16.49 2.76 -8.11
N LEU A 76 -15.99 3.79 -7.42
CA LEU A 76 -14.98 4.69 -7.95
C LEU A 76 -13.70 3.92 -8.36
N ASN A 77 -13.29 2.93 -7.59
CA ASN A 77 -12.06 2.18 -7.87
C ASN A 77 -12.26 0.97 -8.80
N SER A 78 -13.51 0.57 -9.09
CA SER A 78 -13.83 -0.71 -9.75
C SER A 78 -13.21 -0.92 -11.13
N THR A 79 -13.07 0.16 -11.92
CA THR A 79 -12.52 0.17 -13.28
C THR A 79 -11.32 1.10 -13.44
N ALA A 80 -10.84 1.72 -12.35
CA ALA A 80 -9.67 2.60 -12.39
C ALA A 80 -8.39 1.77 -12.60
N GLN A 81 -7.69 1.98 -13.72
CA GLN A 81 -6.53 1.15 -14.08
C GLN A 81 -5.18 1.73 -13.66
N ASN A 82 -5.07 3.06 -13.50
CA ASN A 82 -3.86 3.69 -12.99
C ASN A 82 -3.99 4.02 -11.50
N LEU A 83 -3.32 3.24 -10.66
CA LEU A 83 -3.38 3.38 -9.20
C LEU A 83 -2.83 4.72 -8.69
N ARG A 84 -2.07 5.46 -9.51
CA ARG A 84 -1.58 6.81 -9.19
C ARG A 84 -2.72 7.81 -8.97
N CYS A 85 -3.85 7.63 -9.65
CA CYS A 85 -4.94 8.63 -9.69
C CYS A 85 -6.03 8.39 -8.62
N ILE A 86 -5.97 7.27 -7.89
CA ILE A 86 -6.97 6.92 -6.87
C ILE A 86 -6.48 7.15 -5.44
N THR A 87 -5.32 7.79 -5.24
CA THR A 87 -4.82 8.13 -3.89
C THR A 87 -5.77 9.12 -3.19
N PRO A 88 -5.75 9.20 -1.85
CA PRO A 88 -6.59 10.14 -1.11
C PRO A 88 -6.35 11.62 -1.45
N SER A 89 -5.15 11.97 -1.93
CA SER A 89 -4.77 13.35 -2.30
C SER A 89 -5.37 13.84 -3.63
N ASN A 90 -5.85 12.92 -4.48
CA ASN A 90 -6.46 13.26 -5.77
C ASN A 90 -7.91 13.69 -5.58
N PRO A 91 -8.36 14.81 -6.17
CA PRO A 91 -9.76 15.23 -6.11
C PRO A 91 -10.71 14.13 -6.60
N LYS A 92 -11.79 13.93 -5.85
CA LYS A 92 -12.79 12.89 -6.07
C LYS A 92 -14.10 13.51 -6.55
N PRO A 93 -14.94 12.76 -7.31
CA PRO A 93 -16.24 13.26 -7.72
C PRO A 93 -17.15 13.48 -6.52
N GLU A 94 -17.95 14.55 -6.54
CA GLU A 94 -18.97 14.80 -5.51
C GLU A 94 -20.08 13.75 -5.55
N LEU A 95 -20.32 13.17 -6.72
CA LEU A 95 -21.35 12.18 -6.98
C LEU A 95 -20.91 11.28 -8.14
N ILE A 96 -21.26 10.00 -8.05
CA ILE A 96 -21.19 9.04 -9.16
C ILE A 96 -22.61 8.68 -9.57
N PHE A 97 -22.91 8.81 -10.86
CA PHE A 97 -24.17 8.38 -11.47
C PHE A 97 -23.91 7.28 -12.50
N THR A 98 -24.59 6.14 -12.36
CA THR A 98 -24.48 5.00 -13.28
C THR A 98 -25.75 4.89 -14.15
N PRO A 99 -25.83 5.57 -15.31
CA PRO A 99 -27.00 5.52 -16.18
C PRO A 99 -27.25 4.10 -16.73
N LEU A 100 -28.51 3.80 -17.02
CA LEU A 100 -28.94 2.50 -17.55
C LEU A 100 -29.35 2.57 -19.03
N ASN A 101 -29.60 3.76 -19.56
CA ASN A 101 -30.03 4.02 -20.93
C ASN A 101 -29.64 5.45 -21.35
N GLU A 102 -29.86 5.79 -22.62
CA GLU A 102 -29.48 7.09 -23.19
C GLU A 102 -30.27 8.28 -22.61
N SER A 103 -31.53 8.10 -22.21
CA SER A 103 -32.33 9.19 -21.62
C SER A 103 -31.80 9.61 -20.24
N HIS A 104 -31.27 8.67 -19.46
CA HIS A 104 -30.63 8.98 -18.18
C HIS A 104 -29.41 9.91 -18.36
N ILE A 105 -28.59 9.67 -19.40
CA ILE A 105 -27.45 10.52 -19.72
C ILE A 105 -27.93 11.90 -20.16
N GLN A 106 -28.95 11.95 -21.03
CA GLN A 106 -29.54 13.21 -21.51
C GLN A 106 -30.00 14.08 -20.33
N THR A 107 -30.76 13.52 -19.38
CA THR A 107 -31.19 14.28 -18.19
C THR A 107 -29.99 14.75 -17.37
N ALA A 108 -28.97 13.91 -17.18
CA ALA A 108 -27.76 14.29 -16.45
C ALA A 108 -27.02 15.46 -17.11
N VAL A 109 -26.93 15.49 -18.45
CA VAL A 109 -26.34 16.61 -19.20
C VAL A 109 -27.17 17.88 -19.07
N ILE A 110 -28.49 17.80 -19.23
CA ILE A 110 -29.40 18.95 -19.07
C ILE A 110 -29.30 19.53 -17.66
N CYS A 111 -29.31 18.67 -16.65
CA CYS A 111 -29.17 19.06 -15.24
C CYS A 111 -27.81 19.69 -14.95
N ALA A 112 -26.73 19.09 -15.46
CA ALA A 112 -25.38 19.64 -15.28
C ALA A 112 -25.26 21.03 -15.92
N LYS A 113 -25.82 21.23 -17.13
CA LYS A 113 -25.84 22.53 -17.79
C LYS A 113 -26.65 23.57 -17.01
N LYS A 114 -27.85 23.21 -16.55
CA LYS A 114 -28.72 24.08 -15.73
C LYS A 114 -28.05 24.50 -14.43
N LEU A 115 -27.34 23.57 -13.79
CA LEU A 115 -26.71 23.76 -12.48
C LEU A 115 -25.25 24.21 -12.57
N LYS A 116 -24.69 24.35 -13.79
CA LYS A 116 -23.29 24.72 -14.05
C LYS A 116 -22.28 23.76 -13.38
N ILE A 117 -22.59 22.47 -13.37
CA ILE A 117 -21.74 21.41 -12.80
C ILE A 117 -20.93 20.76 -13.90
N GLN A 118 -19.65 20.49 -13.65
CA GLN A 118 -18.80 19.76 -14.59
C GLN A 118 -19.11 18.26 -14.57
N LEU A 119 -19.18 17.66 -15.76
CA LEU A 119 -19.33 16.20 -15.91
C LEU A 119 -18.00 15.57 -16.34
N ARG A 120 -17.73 14.38 -15.80
CA ARG A 120 -16.71 13.44 -16.29
C ARG A 120 -17.39 12.17 -16.73
N PHE A 121 -16.93 11.58 -17.82
CA PHE A 121 -17.51 10.37 -18.37
C PHE A 121 -16.50 9.24 -18.26
N ARG A 122 -16.91 8.15 -17.63
CA ARG A 122 -16.10 6.95 -17.50
C ARG A 122 -16.77 5.80 -18.23
N SER A 123 -15.98 5.21 -19.12
CA SER A 123 -16.25 3.90 -19.71
C SER A 123 -15.41 2.84 -18.97
N GLY A 124 -14.24 2.44 -19.50
CA GLY A 124 -13.39 1.39 -18.91
C GLY A 124 -12.28 1.86 -17.93
N GLY A 125 -12.20 3.16 -17.63
CA GLY A 125 -11.23 3.73 -16.67
C GLY A 125 -9.73 3.60 -17.04
N HIS A 126 -9.43 3.21 -18.28
CA HIS A 126 -8.07 3.13 -18.84
C HIS A 126 -7.56 4.51 -19.26
N ASP A 127 -7.25 5.34 -18.28
CA ASP A 127 -6.82 6.71 -18.47
C ASP A 127 -5.51 6.96 -17.71
N TYR A 128 -4.46 7.35 -18.44
CA TYR A 128 -3.09 7.46 -17.92
C TYR A 128 -2.94 8.63 -16.92
N GLU A 129 -3.77 9.66 -17.06
CA GLU A 129 -3.86 10.78 -16.12
C GLU A 129 -5.09 10.69 -15.22
N GLY A 130 -5.99 9.74 -15.48
CA GLY A 130 -7.20 9.52 -14.70
C GLY A 130 -8.26 10.59 -14.90
N ILE A 131 -8.18 11.43 -15.92
CA ILE A 131 -9.09 12.56 -16.19
C ILE A 131 -10.56 12.11 -16.28
N SER A 132 -10.80 10.87 -16.68
CA SER A 132 -12.14 10.24 -16.68
C SER A 132 -12.73 9.99 -15.27
N TYR A 133 -11.96 10.11 -14.18
CA TYR A 133 -12.43 9.86 -12.81
C TYR A 133 -11.71 10.69 -11.71
N THR A 134 -10.84 11.62 -12.07
CA THR A 134 -10.24 12.65 -11.20
C THR A 134 -10.11 13.97 -11.97
N SER A 135 -9.90 15.08 -11.26
CA SER A 135 -9.73 16.40 -11.88
C SER A 135 -8.63 17.18 -11.15
N ALA A 136 -7.78 17.88 -11.90
CA ALA A 136 -6.86 18.89 -11.37
C ALA A 136 -7.44 20.31 -11.45
N MET A 137 -8.60 20.48 -12.11
CA MET A 137 -9.36 21.74 -12.13
C MET A 137 -10.24 21.84 -10.89
N ASP A 138 -10.61 23.06 -10.51
CA ASP A 138 -11.38 23.33 -9.30
C ASP A 138 -12.67 22.48 -9.24
N PRO A 139 -12.87 21.66 -8.18
CA PRO A 139 -14.15 20.99 -7.93
C PRO A 139 -15.27 22.03 -7.76
N PRO A 140 -16.52 21.68 -8.09
CA PRO A 140 -17.09 20.33 -8.05
C PRO A 140 -17.36 19.69 -9.42
N PHE A 141 -17.26 18.37 -9.50
CA PHE A 141 -17.65 17.59 -10.69
C PHE A 141 -18.41 16.31 -10.33
N VAL A 142 -19.23 15.85 -11.27
CA VAL A 142 -20.00 14.60 -11.19
C VAL A 142 -19.43 13.59 -12.19
N LEU A 143 -19.27 12.35 -11.73
CA LEU A 143 -18.83 11.23 -12.56
C LEU A 143 -20.04 10.49 -13.13
N ILE A 144 -20.15 10.44 -14.45
CA ILE A 144 -21.11 9.61 -15.18
C ILE A 144 -20.39 8.33 -15.59
N ASP A 145 -20.75 7.23 -14.94
CA ASP A 145 -20.14 5.91 -15.15
C ASP A 145 -21.03 5.05 -16.06
N LEU A 146 -20.61 4.94 -17.32
CA LEU A 146 -21.33 4.25 -18.38
C LEU A 146 -21.22 2.72 -18.29
N SER A 147 -20.57 2.17 -17.26
CA SER A 147 -20.31 0.73 -17.13
C SER A 147 -21.55 -0.17 -17.08
N LYS A 148 -22.78 0.36 -17.03
CA LYS A 148 -24.01 -0.41 -17.14
C LYS A 148 -24.60 -0.47 -18.56
N MET A 149 -24.11 0.35 -19.49
CA MET A 149 -24.53 0.37 -20.89
C MET A 149 -23.55 -0.46 -21.73
N ARG A 150 -23.85 -1.74 -21.90
CA ARG A 150 -22.93 -2.74 -22.48
C ARG A 150 -23.54 -3.58 -23.60
N ALA A 151 -24.68 -3.19 -24.17
CA ALA A 151 -25.28 -3.93 -25.26
C ALA A 151 -24.34 -3.98 -26.47
N ILE A 152 -24.22 -5.17 -27.08
CA ILE A 152 -23.46 -5.41 -28.31
C ILE A 152 -24.38 -6.18 -29.26
N ASN A 153 -24.73 -5.57 -30.39
CA ASN A 153 -25.57 -6.17 -31.41
C ASN A 153 -24.79 -6.32 -32.71
N VAL A 154 -24.50 -7.57 -33.08
CA VAL A 154 -23.68 -7.94 -34.24
C VAL A 154 -24.60 -8.31 -35.39
N ASP A 155 -24.46 -7.62 -36.52
CA ASP A 155 -25.20 -7.85 -37.75
C ASP A 155 -24.22 -8.30 -38.84
N LEU A 156 -24.28 -9.59 -39.20
CA LEU A 156 -23.40 -10.15 -40.22
C LEU A 156 -23.85 -9.79 -41.64
N ASP A 157 -25.15 -9.54 -41.85
CA ASP A 157 -25.69 -9.20 -43.17
C ASP A 157 -25.31 -7.77 -43.54
N ASP A 158 -25.37 -6.84 -42.58
CA ASP A 158 -24.87 -5.45 -42.71
C ASP A 158 -23.35 -5.34 -42.50
N SER A 159 -22.68 -6.44 -42.15
CA SER A 159 -21.25 -6.47 -41.78
C SER A 159 -20.88 -5.36 -40.79
N SER A 160 -21.70 -5.20 -39.75
CA SER A 160 -21.54 -4.14 -38.76
C SER A 160 -21.87 -4.59 -37.33
N VAL A 161 -21.48 -3.78 -36.35
CA VAL A 161 -21.82 -4.00 -34.94
C VAL A 161 -22.14 -2.69 -34.26
N TRP A 162 -23.27 -2.65 -33.56
CA TRP A 162 -23.57 -1.60 -32.59
C TRP A 162 -23.05 -2.01 -31.22
N VAL A 163 -22.30 -1.12 -30.57
CA VAL A 163 -21.72 -1.35 -29.25
C VAL A 163 -21.89 -0.13 -28.35
N GLU A 164 -22.49 -0.35 -27.18
CA GLU A 164 -22.65 0.70 -26.17
C GLU A 164 -21.32 1.07 -25.50
N ALA A 165 -21.22 2.33 -25.09
CA ALA A 165 -20.00 2.96 -24.63
C ALA A 165 -19.39 2.32 -23.38
N GLY A 166 -20.18 1.63 -22.54
CA GLY A 166 -19.72 0.95 -21.34
C GLY A 166 -19.10 -0.43 -21.58
N ALA A 167 -19.29 -1.02 -22.77
CA ALA A 167 -18.66 -2.29 -23.12
C ALA A 167 -17.15 -2.10 -23.30
N THR A 168 -16.40 -3.17 -23.00
CA THR A 168 -14.96 -3.22 -23.28
C THR A 168 -14.68 -3.79 -24.67
N VAL A 169 -13.49 -3.48 -25.20
CA VAL A 169 -13.00 -4.03 -26.45
C VAL A 169 -12.91 -5.56 -26.40
N GLY A 170 -12.57 -6.14 -25.24
CA GLY A 170 -12.56 -7.59 -25.04
C GLY A 170 -13.95 -8.22 -25.19
N GLU A 171 -14.97 -7.63 -24.55
CA GLU A 171 -16.37 -8.07 -24.72
C GLU A 171 -16.81 -7.97 -26.18
N LEU A 172 -16.48 -6.86 -26.86
CA LEU A 172 -16.78 -6.65 -28.27
C LEU A 172 -16.17 -7.74 -29.17
N TYR A 173 -14.88 -8.05 -28.98
CA TYR A 173 -14.23 -9.10 -29.74
C TYR A 173 -14.85 -10.46 -29.50
N TYR A 174 -15.15 -10.80 -28.25
CA TYR A 174 -15.78 -12.07 -27.90
C TYR A 174 -17.14 -12.22 -28.58
N ARG A 175 -17.99 -11.19 -28.52
CA ARG A 175 -19.36 -11.24 -29.09
C ARG A 175 -19.36 -11.34 -30.61
N VAL A 176 -18.40 -10.73 -31.29
CA VAL A 176 -18.25 -10.87 -32.74
C VAL A 176 -17.76 -12.27 -33.10
N ALA A 177 -16.73 -12.78 -32.39
CA ALA A 177 -16.20 -14.13 -32.60
C ALA A 177 -17.24 -15.23 -32.33
N GLU A 178 -18.15 -15.01 -31.39
CA GLU A 178 -19.27 -15.90 -31.07
C GLU A 178 -20.24 -16.06 -32.26
N LYS A 179 -20.40 -15.00 -33.07
CA LYS A 179 -21.25 -15.02 -34.27
C LYS A 179 -20.54 -15.49 -35.52
N SER A 180 -19.24 -15.20 -35.65
CA SER A 180 -18.47 -15.59 -36.83
C SER A 180 -16.98 -15.76 -36.53
N ARG A 181 -16.41 -16.85 -37.06
CA ARG A 181 -14.96 -17.13 -36.98
C ARG A 181 -14.12 -16.32 -37.97
N THR A 182 -14.76 -15.64 -38.91
CA THR A 182 -14.09 -14.93 -40.01
C THR A 182 -14.43 -13.44 -40.08
N HIS A 183 -15.19 -12.92 -39.10
CA HIS A 183 -15.40 -11.49 -38.91
C HIS A 183 -14.70 -11.04 -37.63
N ALA A 184 -14.14 -9.84 -37.66
CA ALA A 184 -13.51 -9.20 -36.51
C ALA A 184 -13.82 -7.70 -36.49
N VAL A 185 -13.48 -7.04 -35.38
CA VAL A 185 -13.51 -5.58 -35.26
C VAL A 185 -12.09 -5.07 -35.07
N VAL A 186 -11.76 -3.99 -35.75
CA VAL A 186 -10.48 -3.31 -35.56
C VAL A 186 -10.54 -2.46 -34.31
N GLY A 187 -9.63 -2.67 -33.35
CA GLY A 187 -9.65 -1.93 -32.08
C GLY A 187 -8.42 -2.17 -31.21
N GLY A 188 -8.56 -1.92 -29.91
CA GLY A 188 -7.47 -1.92 -28.94
C GLY A 188 -6.68 -3.21 -28.76
N LEU A 189 -5.41 -3.05 -28.37
CA LEU A 189 -4.54 -4.13 -27.89
C LEU A 189 -4.90 -4.58 -26.47
N CYS A 190 -5.21 -3.65 -25.56
CA CYS A 190 -5.63 -3.99 -24.21
C CYS A 190 -7.14 -4.33 -24.21
N THR A 191 -7.54 -5.39 -23.51
CA THR A 191 -8.91 -5.93 -23.57
C THR A 191 -9.89 -5.18 -22.67
N SER A 192 -9.42 -4.57 -21.58
CA SER A 192 -10.22 -3.79 -20.63
C SER A 192 -10.52 -2.36 -21.08
N LEU A 193 -10.11 -1.98 -22.29
CA LEU A 193 -10.35 -0.64 -22.83
C LEU A 193 -11.83 -0.44 -23.06
N GLY A 194 -12.38 0.64 -22.52
CA GLY A 194 -13.77 1.00 -22.72
C GLY A 194 -14.01 1.57 -24.11
N VAL A 195 -14.95 1.00 -24.86
CA VAL A 195 -15.20 1.35 -26.26
C VAL A 195 -15.57 2.82 -26.44
N GLY A 196 -16.35 3.39 -25.50
CA GLY A 196 -16.79 4.79 -25.59
C GLY A 196 -15.65 5.80 -25.73
N GLY A 197 -14.58 5.66 -24.94
CA GLY A 197 -13.43 6.57 -24.97
C GLY A 197 -12.27 6.09 -25.85
N HIS A 198 -12.15 4.80 -26.11
CA HIS A 198 -11.03 4.26 -26.89
C HIS A 198 -11.09 4.67 -28.37
N PHE A 199 -12.28 4.63 -28.96
CA PHE A 199 -12.48 4.99 -30.37
C PHE A 199 -12.35 6.49 -30.62
N THR A 200 -12.69 7.34 -29.65
CA THR A 200 -12.47 8.79 -29.78
C THR A 200 -11.00 9.19 -29.79
N GLY A 201 -10.11 8.31 -29.30
CA GLY A 201 -8.65 8.45 -29.37
C GLY A 201 -8.00 7.70 -30.54
N GLY A 202 -8.79 7.22 -31.51
CA GLY A 202 -8.31 6.52 -32.70
C GLY A 202 -8.42 4.99 -32.64
N ALA A 203 -8.40 4.38 -31.46
CA ALA A 203 -8.45 2.93 -31.27
C ALA A 203 -7.33 2.13 -31.99
N TYR A 204 -6.08 2.40 -31.63
CA TYR A 204 -4.88 1.68 -32.12
C TYR A 204 -4.86 0.18 -31.73
N GLY A 205 -4.48 -0.69 -32.67
CA GLY A 205 -4.68 -2.14 -32.60
C GLY A 205 -3.73 -3.03 -33.40
N SER A 206 -3.80 -4.34 -33.18
CA SER A 206 -2.99 -5.34 -33.89
C SER A 206 -3.41 -5.57 -35.35
N MET A 207 -4.60 -5.13 -35.77
CA MET A 207 -5.05 -5.26 -37.17
C MET A 207 -4.86 -3.98 -37.98
N MET A 208 -4.26 -2.95 -37.40
CA MET A 208 -4.29 -1.60 -38.00
C MET A 208 -3.55 -1.49 -39.33
N ARG A 209 -2.54 -2.34 -39.56
CA ARG A 209 -1.73 -2.28 -40.78
C ARG A 209 -2.50 -2.68 -42.03
N LYS A 210 -3.50 -3.56 -41.88
CA LYS A 210 -4.35 -4.01 -42.98
C LYS A 210 -5.61 -3.16 -43.13
N TYR A 211 -6.22 -2.77 -42.00
CA TYR A 211 -7.58 -2.21 -41.97
C TYR A 211 -7.67 -0.76 -41.48
N GLY A 212 -6.55 -0.09 -41.23
CA GLY A 212 -6.54 1.24 -40.61
C GLY A 212 -6.81 1.18 -39.10
N LEU A 213 -6.93 2.33 -38.44
CA LEU A 213 -7.26 2.39 -37.02
C LEU A 213 -8.71 1.92 -36.76
N GLY A 214 -9.04 1.59 -35.51
CA GLY A 214 -10.42 1.20 -35.17
C GLY A 214 -11.44 2.28 -35.51
N VAL A 215 -11.06 3.55 -35.36
CA VAL A 215 -11.91 4.69 -35.68
C VAL A 215 -12.14 4.90 -37.18
N ASP A 216 -11.21 4.46 -38.03
CA ASP A 216 -11.36 4.51 -39.49
C ASP A 216 -12.48 3.58 -39.97
N ASN A 217 -12.84 2.62 -39.12
CA ASN A 217 -13.90 1.64 -39.33
C ASN A 217 -15.22 2.03 -38.63
N ALA A 218 -15.32 3.24 -38.07
CA ALA A 218 -16.58 3.76 -37.51
C ALA A 218 -17.52 4.20 -38.64
N LEU A 219 -18.71 3.61 -38.68
CA LEU A 219 -19.77 3.89 -39.66
C LEU A 219 -20.73 4.97 -39.16
N ASP A 220 -21.03 4.94 -37.86
CA ASP A 220 -21.96 5.83 -37.17
C ASP A 220 -21.61 5.89 -35.67
N ALA A 221 -22.18 6.84 -34.94
CA ALA A 221 -22.11 6.94 -33.49
C ALA A 221 -23.39 7.60 -32.96
N LYS A 222 -23.82 7.20 -31.77
CA LYS A 222 -24.77 7.99 -30.98
C LYS A 222 -24.03 8.86 -29.98
N ILE A 223 -24.28 10.16 -30.01
CA ILE A 223 -23.72 11.13 -29.09
C ILE A 223 -24.81 11.98 -28.45
N ILE A 224 -24.63 12.33 -27.18
CA ILE A 224 -25.45 13.34 -26.50
C ILE A 224 -24.65 14.63 -26.43
N ASN A 225 -25.13 15.68 -27.10
CA ASN A 225 -24.46 16.97 -27.12
C ASN A 225 -24.74 17.79 -25.84
N ALA A 226 -24.17 19.00 -25.76
CA ALA A 226 -24.34 19.88 -24.59
C ALA A 226 -25.77 20.38 -24.37
N ASN A 227 -26.68 20.27 -25.34
CA ASN A 227 -28.10 20.58 -25.17
C ASN A 227 -28.89 19.39 -24.65
N GLY A 228 -28.27 18.22 -24.51
CA GLY A 228 -28.94 16.96 -24.20
C GLY A 228 -29.55 16.30 -25.44
N GLU A 229 -29.33 16.80 -26.65
CA GLU A 229 -29.88 16.19 -27.87
C GLU A 229 -29.12 14.90 -28.18
N ILE A 230 -29.87 13.82 -28.44
CA ILE A 230 -29.32 12.53 -28.89
C ILE A 230 -29.18 12.62 -30.41
N LEU A 231 -27.95 12.50 -30.90
CA LEU A 231 -27.63 12.64 -32.31
C LEU A 231 -26.97 11.36 -32.82
N ASP A 232 -27.42 10.92 -34.00
CA ASP A 232 -26.71 9.99 -34.88
C ASP A 232 -25.84 10.76 -35.88
N ARG A 233 -25.10 10.07 -36.76
CA ARG A 233 -24.23 10.71 -37.75
C ARG A 233 -24.97 11.73 -38.61
N LYS A 234 -26.18 11.39 -39.07
CA LYS A 234 -26.98 12.25 -39.94
C LYS A 234 -27.36 13.55 -39.25
N SER A 235 -27.81 13.46 -38.00
CA SER A 235 -28.27 14.61 -37.21
C SER A 235 -27.14 15.42 -36.57
N MET A 236 -25.98 14.81 -36.27
CA MET A 236 -24.80 15.55 -35.80
C MET A 236 -24.02 16.24 -36.91
N GLY A 237 -24.15 15.77 -38.15
CA GLY A 237 -23.40 16.26 -39.31
C GLY A 237 -21.97 15.70 -39.40
N GLU A 238 -21.39 15.79 -40.60
CA GLU A 238 -20.09 15.17 -40.89
C GLU A 238 -18.92 15.82 -40.14
N ASP A 239 -18.98 17.12 -39.82
CA ASP A 239 -17.91 17.80 -39.09
C ASP A 239 -17.79 17.28 -37.65
N VAL A 240 -18.91 17.10 -36.97
CA VAL A 240 -18.92 16.53 -35.60
C VAL A 240 -18.53 15.06 -35.65
N PHE A 241 -19.06 14.30 -36.62
CA PHE A 241 -18.69 12.91 -36.81
C PHE A 241 -17.19 12.73 -37.10
N TRP A 242 -16.59 13.61 -37.91
CA TRP A 242 -15.15 13.66 -38.12
C TRP A 242 -14.40 14.00 -36.82
N ALA A 243 -14.85 15.00 -36.07
CA ALA A 243 -14.18 15.45 -34.85
C ALA A 243 -14.15 14.38 -33.74
N ILE A 244 -15.24 13.64 -33.56
CA ILE A 244 -15.29 12.56 -32.56
C ILE A 244 -14.44 11.34 -32.94
N ARG A 245 -13.99 11.26 -34.20
CA ARG A 245 -13.13 10.20 -34.72
C ARG A 245 -11.62 10.49 -34.54
N GLY A 246 -11.23 11.06 -33.40
CA GLY A 246 -9.82 11.33 -33.08
C GLY A 246 -9.57 12.55 -32.20
N GLY A 247 -10.56 13.44 -32.03
CA GLY A 247 -10.46 14.66 -31.22
C GLY A 247 -10.48 14.46 -29.70
N GLY A 248 -10.46 13.20 -29.23
CA GLY A 248 -10.51 12.85 -27.81
C GLY A 248 -11.93 12.83 -27.23
N GLY A 249 -12.12 12.02 -26.18
CA GLY A 249 -13.42 11.86 -25.51
C GLY A 249 -13.77 13.05 -24.61
N GLY A 250 -15.06 13.40 -24.55
CA GLY A 250 -15.59 14.42 -23.64
C GLY A 250 -15.56 15.86 -24.14
N SER A 251 -15.02 16.13 -25.33
CA SER A 251 -14.94 17.49 -25.91
C SER A 251 -16.23 17.93 -26.63
N TYR A 252 -16.91 17.00 -27.31
CA TYR A 252 -18.05 17.30 -28.19
C TYR A 252 -19.40 16.80 -27.65
N GLY A 253 -19.37 15.98 -26.59
CA GLY A 253 -20.54 15.36 -26.00
C GLY A 253 -20.22 14.01 -25.34
N VAL A 254 -21.27 13.28 -24.97
CA VAL A 254 -21.19 11.95 -24.37
C VAL A 254 -21.43 10.91 -25.44
N ILE A 255 -20.41 10.12 -25.77
CA ILE A 255 -20.59 8.98 -26.66
C ILE A 255 -21.42 7.91 -25.94
N VAL A 256 -22.54 7.53 -26.55
CA VAL A 256 -23.47 6.53 -26.05
C VAL A 256 -23.20 5.17 -26.68
N SER A 257 -22.97 5.14 -28.00
CA SER A 257 -22.64 3.92 -28.73
C SER A 257 -21.92 4.21 -30.04
N TRP A 258 -21.24 3.21 -30.57
CA TRP A 258 -20.61 3.23 -31.89
C TRP A 258 -21.24 2.17 -32.79
N LYS A 259 -21.41 2.50 -34.07
CA LYS A 259 -21.60 1.52 -35.15
C LYS A 259 -20.26 1.31 -35.84
N LEU A 260 -19.73 0.10 -35.78
CA LEU A 260 -18.41 -0.24 -36.33
C LEU A 260 -18.56 -1.25 -37.46
N LYS A 261 -17.69 -1.14 -38.46
CA LYS A 261 -17.58 -2.11 -39.55
C LYS A 261 -16.92 -3.39 -39.06
N LEU A 262 -17.50 -4.54 -39.45
CA LEU A 262 -16.87 -5.85 -39.33
C LEU A 262 -15.93 -6.07 -40.51
N VAL A 263 -14.69 -6.45 -40.23
CA VAL A 263 -13.68 -6.78 -41.24
C VAL A 263 -13.52 -8.28 -41.35
N THR A 264 -13.22 -8.77 -42.55
CA THR A 264 -12.97 -10.19 -42.78
C THR A 264 -11.59 -10.59 -42.29
N VAL A 265 -11.46 -11.70 -41.58
CA VAL A 265 -10.19 -12.28 -41.14
C VAL A 265 -10.15 -13.77 -41.46
N PRO A 266 -8.95 -14.36 -41.67
CA PRO A 266 -8.82 -15.80 -41.74
C PRO A 266 -9.32 -16.48 -40.45
N SER A 267 -9.89 -17.67 -40.57
CA SER A 267 -10.32 -18.47 -39.41
C SER A 267 -9.13 -18.93 -38.55
N THR A 268 -7.94 -19.00 -39.15
CA THR A 268 -6.66 -19.34 -38.51
C THR A 268 -5.66 -18.23 -38.80
N VAL A 269 -5.05 -17.68 -37.75
CA VAL A 269 -4.02 -16.65 -37.79
C VAL A 269 -2.75 -17.16 -37.14
N THR A 270 -1.60 -16.56 -37.46
CA THR A 270 -0.32 -16.92 -36.86
C THR A 270 0.16 -15.83 -35.92
N VAL A 271 0.65 -16.18 -34.74
CA VAL A 271 1.26 -15.26 -33.78
C VAL A 271 2.66 -15.73 -33.37
N PHE A 272 3.51 -14.80 -32.96
CA PHE A 272 4.79 -15.12 -32.32
C PHE A 272 5.18 -14.05 -31.29
N ASN A 273 6.06 -14.45 -30.36
CA ASN A 273 6.70 -13.54 -29.41
C ASN A 273 8.16 -13.97 -29.21
N VAL A 274 9.07 -13.29 -29.90
CA VAL A 274 10.48 -13.70 -29.97
C VAL A 274 11.35 -12.68 -29.22
N PRO A 275 11.94 -13.02 -28.07
CA PRO A 275 12.89 -12.16 -27.37
C PRO A 275 14.30 -12.23 -27.97
N ARG A 276 15.00 -11.09 -27.99
CA ARG A 276 16.43 -10.99 -28.28
C ARG A 276 17.12 -10.13 -27.22
N THR A 277 18.22 -10.60 -26.65
CA THR A 277 19.01 -9.83 -25.69
C THR A 277 20.11 -9.00 -26.38
N LEU A 278 20.72 -8.05 -25.68
CA LEU A 278 21.85 -7.29 -26.21
C LEU A 278 23.00 -8.19 -26.68
N GLU A 279 23.25 -9.28 -25.95
CA GLU A 279 24.25 -10.31 -26.26
C GLU A 279 23.91 -11.06 -27.56
N GLN A 280 22.62 -11.21 -27.87
CA GLN A 280 22.13 -11.80 -29.12
C GLN A 280 22.02 -10.78 -30.26
N GLY A 281 22.60 -9.58 -30.09
CA GLY A 281 22.59 -8.55 -31.13
C GLY A 281 21.31 -7.71 -31.19
N ALA A 282 20.48 -7.69 -30.13
CA ALA A 282 19.20 -6.97 -30.10
C ALA A 282 19.26 -5.51 -30.56
N THR A 283 20.38 -4.80 -30.34
CA THR A 283 20.53 -3.41 -30.82
C THR A 283 20.45 -3.34 -32.34
N LYS A 284 21.16 -4.23 -33.05
CA LYS A 284 21.16 -4.27 -34.52
C LYS A 284 19.82 -4.76 -35.07
N ILE A 285 19.23 -5.77 -34.43
CA ILE A 285 17.93 -6.31 -34.82
C ILE A 285 16.84 -5.25 -34.64
N LEU A 286 16.84 -4.50 -33.53
CA LEU A 286 15.91 -3.38 -33.31
C LEU A 286 16.15 -2.23 -34.28
N TYR A 287 17.41 -1.89 -34.57
CA TYR A 287 17.75 -0.89 -35.57
C TYR A 287 17.17 -1.25 -36.94
N LYS A 288 17.39 -2.49 -37.40
CA LYS A 288 16.84 -3.02 -38.67
C LYS A 288 15.32 -3.04 -38.67
N TRP A 289 14.68 -3.43 -37.56
CA TRP A 289 13.23 -3.46 -37.42
C TRP A 289 12.58 -2.10 -37.74
N GLN A 290 13.21 -0.98 -37.37
CA GLN A 290 12.67 0.36 -37.68
C GLN A 290 12.53 0.63 -39.19
N HIS A 291 13.39 0.01 -40.01
CA HIS A 291 13.34 0.14 -41.47
C HIS A 291 12.40 -0.86 -42.12
N VAL A 292 12.26 -2.05 -41.52
CA VAL A 292 11.45 -3.13 -42.08
C VAL A 292 9.97 -3.00 -41.71
N ALA A 293 9.66 -2.73 -40.44
CA ALA A 293 8.29 -2.75 -39.93
C ALA A 293 7.31 -1.83 -40.68
N PRO A 294 7.69 -0.63 -41.15
CA PRO A 294 6.78 0.20 -41.95
C PRO A 294 6.42 -0.40 -43.32
N GLN A 295 7.33 -1.18 -43.91
CA GLN A 295 7.27 -1.65 -45.31
C GLN A 295 6.96 -3.15 -45.45
N ILE A 296 7.01 -3.93 -44.37
CA ILE A 296 6.74 -5.37 -44.38
C ILE A 296 5.28 -5.66 -44.79
N ASP A 297 4.95 -6.89 -45.16
CA ASP A 297 3.60 -7.28 -45.61
C ASP A 297 2.49 -6.73 -44.69
N LYS A 298 1.47 -6.08 -45.27
CA LYS A 298 0.39 -5.39 -44.52
C LYS A 298 -0.42 -6.31 -43.61
N ASP A 299 -0.42 -7.62 -43.85
CA ASP A 299 -1.08 -8.61 -43.01
C ASP A 299 -0.34 -8.88 -41.69
N LEU A 300 0.92 -8.42 -41.56
CA LEU A 300 1.77 -8.63 -40.38
C LEU A 300 1.83 -7.39 -39.50
N PHE A 301 1.22 -7.43 -38.33
CA PHE A 301 1.51 -6.47 -37.26
C PHE A 301 2.63 -7.00 -36.37
N MET A 302 3.65 -6.19 -36.11
CA MET A 302 4.77 -6.54 -35.24
C MET A 302 5.16 -5.32 -34.40
N ARG A 303 5.10 -5.45 -33.07
CA ARG A 303 5.58 -4.44 -32.12
C ARG A 303 6.77 -4.98 -31.33
N VAL A 304 7.56 -4.07 -30.75
CA VAL A 304 8.68 -4.44 -29.88
C VAL A 304 8.37 -4.03 -28.44
N LEU A 305 8.41 -5.00 -27.54
CA LEU A 305 8.38 -4.78 -26.09
C LEU A 305 9.83 -4.75 -25.59
N ILE A 306 10.23 -3.64 -24.98
CA ILE A 306 11.60 -3.42 -24.53
C ILE A 306 11.62 -3.43 -23.00
N GLN A 307 12.40 -4.32 -22.41
CA GLN A 307 12.45 -4.50 -20.96
C GLN A 307 13.87 -4.78 -20.47
N ASN A 308 14.16 -4.37 -19.24
CA ASN A 308 15.33 -4.84 -18.51
C ASN A 308 15.03 -6.22 -17.92
N ILE A 309 15.87 -7.20 -18.23
CA ILE A 309 15.74 -8.59 -17.74
C ILE A 309 17.06 -9.05 -17.13
N ASN A 310 17.01 -10.09 -16.31
CA ASN A 310 18.22 -10.82 -15.93
C ASN A 310 18.57 -11.81 -17.03
N LEU A 311 19.85 -11.93 -17.35
CA LEU A 311 20.33 -13.03 -18.16
C LEU A 311 20.08 -14.36 -17.42
N PRO A 312 19.55 -15.39 -18.11
CA PRO A 312 19.31 -16.69 -17.49
C PRO A 312 20.55 -17.21 -16.76
N ASN A 313 20.36 -17.72 -15.53
CA ASN A 313 21.43 -18.26 -14.68
C ASN A 313 22.54 -17.26 -14.29
N THR A 314 22.30 -15.95 -14.39
CA THR A 314 23.25 -14.93 -13.91
C THR A 314 22.54 -13.81 -13.15
N THR A 315 23.30 -13.06 -12.35
CA THR A 315 22.85 -11.80 -11.74
C THR A 315 23.01 -10.60 -12.68
N LYS A 316 23.58 -10.81 -13.87
CA LYS A 316 23.86 -9.76 -14.84
C LYS A 316 22.56 -9.36 -15.56
N ARG A 317 22.27 -8.06 -15.53
CA ARG A 317 21.14 -7.47 -16.24
C ARG A 317 21.50 -7.18 -17.70
N THR A 318 20.53 -7.37 -18.57
CA THR A 318 20.60 -7.01 -19.98
C THR A 318 19.27 -6.41 -20.42
N ILE A 319 19.24 -5.87 -21.65
CA ILE A 319 18.00 -5.43 -22.28
C ILE A 319 17.50 -6.52 -23.21
N SER A 320 16.22 -6.86 -23.09
CA SER A 320 15.50 -7.71 -24.04
C SER A 320 14.60 -6.86 -24.92
N THR A 321 14.68 -7.11 -26.22
CA THR A 321 13.72 -6.62 -27.23
C THR A 321 12.88 -7.81 -27.69
N SER A 322 11.60 -7.82 -27.31
CA SER A 322 10.67 -8.91 -27.64
C SER A 322 9.73 -8.50 -28.76
N TYR A 323 9.80 -9.22 -29.87
CA TYR A 323 9.02 -8.97 -31.08
C TYR A 323 7.71 -9.75 -31.01
N ASN A 324 6.63 -9.03 -30.68
CA ASN A 324 5.30 -9.58 -30.47
C ASN A 324 4.41 -9.24 -31.67
N ALA A 325 3.85 -10.26 -32.30
CA ALA A 325 3.24 -10.11 -33.62
C ALA A 325 1.96 -10.93 -33.82
N LEU A 326 1.11 -10.40 -34.73
CA LEU A 326 -0.07 -11.04 -35.29
C LEU A 326 0.04 -11.00 -36.82
N PHE A 327 -0.11 -12.15 -37.46
CA PHE A 327 -0.16 -12.28 -38.91
C PHE A 327 -1.51 -12.85 -39.35
N LEU A 328 -2.19 -12.16 -40.26
CA LEU A 328 -3.45 -12.60 -40.86
C LEU A 328 -3.20 -13.59 -42.01
N GLY A 329 -2.66 -14.76 -41.66
CA GLY A 329 -2.37 -15.87 -42.56
C GLY A 329 -1.69 -17.05 -41.83
N GLY A 330 -1.37 -18.09 -42.59
CA GLY A 330 -0.70 -19.29 -42.08
C GLY A 330 0.82 -19.14 -41.92
N VAL A 331 1.42 -20.05 -41.16
CA VAL A 331 2.83 -19.99 -40.75
C VAL A 331 3.81 -20.06 -41.93
N ASP A 332 3.52 -20.84 -42.96
CA ASP A 332 4.47 -21.02 -44.07
C ASP A 332 4.64 -19.71 -44.89
N ARG A 333 3.55 -18.99 -45.15
CA ARG A 333 3.60 -17.65 -45.78
C ARG A 333 4.30 -16.63 -44.87
N LEU A 334 4.06 -16.69 -43.55
CA LEU A 334 4.74 -15.82 -42.60
C LEU A 334 6.26 -16.01 -42.66
N LEU A 335 6.73 -17.25 -42.66
CA LEU A 335 8.16 -17.56 -42.73
C LEU A 335 8.78 -17.12 -44.05
N GLU A 336 8.08 -17.27 -45.17
CA GLU A 336 8.54 -16.75 -46.47
C GLU A 336 8.76 -15.23 -46.42
N ILE A 337 7.77 -14.49 -45.89
CA ILE A 337 7.86 -13.03 -45.73
C ILE A 337 9.01 -12.65 -44.80
N MET A 338 9.14 -13.33 -43.66
CA MET A 338 10.16 -13.01 -42.65
C MET A 338 11.57 -13.35 -43.15
N ASN A 339 11.76 -14.47 -43.84
CA ASN A 339 13.05 -14.83 -44.43
C ASN A 339 13.49 -13.85 -45.52
N ARG A 340 12.53 -13.32 -46.30
CA ARG A 340 12.81 -12.34 -47.36
C ARG A 340 13.07 -10.94 -46.80
N SER A 341 12.28 -10.50 -45.82
CA SER A 341 12.22 -9.10 -45.41
C SER A 341 12.87 -8.80 -44.06
N PHE A 342 12.95 -9.76 -43.15
CA PHE A 342 13.58 -9.59 -41.84
C PHE A 342 14.29 -10.86 -41.32
N PRO A 343 15.22 -11.46 -42.10
CA PRO A 343 15.90 -12.68 -41.70
C PRO A 343 16.71 -12.52 -40.40
N GLU A 344 17.15 -11.29 -40.07
CA GLU A 344 17.94 -11.01 -38.87
C GLU A 344 17.19 -11.27 -37.56
N LEU A 345 15.85 -11.34 -37.57
CA LEU A 345 15.10 -11.76 -36.40
C LEU A 345 15.33 -13.26 -36.09
N GLY A 346 15.58 -14.08 -37.12
CA GLY A 346 15.72 -15.53 -36.99
C GLY A 346 14.45 -16.18 -36.46
N LEU A 347 13.31 -15.90 -37.10
CA LEU A 347 12.02 -16.49 -36.73
C LEU A 347 11.95 -17.92 -37.28
N GLU A 348 11.70 -18.89 -36.40
CA GLU A 348 11.55 -20.30 -36.79
C GLU A 348 10.08 -20.76 -36.73
N LYS A 349 9.77 -21.87 -37.39
CA LYS A 349 8.40 -22.45 -37.37
C LYS A 349 7.94 -22.79 -35.94
N THR A 350 8.87 -23.20 -35.08
CA THR A 350 8.64 -23.52 -33.66
C THR A 350 8.32 -22.31 -32.79
N ASP A 351 8.67 -21.09 -33.23
CA ASP A 351 8.33 -19.85 -32.53
C ASP A 351 6.89 -19.38 -32.82
N CYS A 352 6.27 -19.96 -33.85
CA CYS A 352 4.97 -19.57 -34.38
C CYS A 352 3.85 -20.44 -33.81
N LEU A 353 2.72 -19.82 -33.50
CA LEU A 353 1.52 -20.51 -33.07
C LEU A 353 0.36 -20.13 -34.00
N GLU A 354 -0.30 -21.14 -34.56
CA GLU A 354 -1.55 -20.96 -35.31
C GLU A 354 -2.73 -21.12 -34.35
N MET A 355 -3.67 -20.18 -34.41
CA MET A 355 -4.82 -20.12 -33.51
C MET A 355 -5.96 -19.31 -34.14
N SER A 356 -7.12 -19.27 -33.50
CA SER A 356 -8.20 -18.38 -33.91
C SER A 356 -7.82 -16.91 -33.69
N TRP A 357 -8.46 -16.01 -34.44
CA TRP A 357 -8.22 -14.57 -34.26
C TRP A 357 -8.57 -14.10 -32.84
N LEU A 358 -9.58 -14.68 -32.18
CA LEU A 358 -9.94 -14.34 -30.80
C LEU A 358 -8.88 -14.80 -29.79
N GLU A 359 -8.31 -15.99 -29.97
CA GLU A 359 -7.19 -16.46 -29.14
C GLU A 359 -5.95 -15.58 -29.33
N SER A 360 -5.75 -15.06 -30.55
CA SER A 360 -4.65 -14.12 -30.81
C SER A 360 -4.76 -12.83 -29.98
N VAL A 361 -5.98 -12.37 -29.66
CA VAL A 361 -6.19 -11.23 -28.75
C VAL A 361 -5.60 -11.54 -27.37
N MET A 362 -5.86 -12.74 -26.85
CA MET A 362 -5.35 -13.18 -25.55
C MET A 362 -3.82 -13.25 -25.56
N PHE A 363 -3.25 -13.79 -26.64
CA PHE A 363 -1.80 -13.90 -26.84
C PHE A 363 -1.12 -12.52 -26.89
N ILE A 364 -1.65 -11.59 -27.70
CA ILE A 364 -1.05 -10.27 -27.89
C ILE A 364 -1.04 -9.47 -26.58
N VAL A 365 -2.07 -9.57 -25.75
CA VAL A 365 -2.10 -8.91 -24.43
C VAL A 365 -1.09 -9.53 -23.47
N GLY A 366 -0.80 -10.83 -23.63
CA GLY A 366 0.09 -11.59 -22.75
C GLY A 366 -0.66 -12.37 -21.66
N PHE A 367 -1.91 -12.78 -21.90
CA PHE A 367 -2.59 -13.71 -20.99
C PHE A 367 -1.91 -15.09 -21.02
N PRO A 368 -1.82 -15.80 -19.87
CA PRO A 368 -1.37 -17.19 -19.85
C PRO A 368 -2.23 -18.09 -20.75
N LYS A 369 -1.60 -19.08 -21.40
CA LYS A 369 -2.26 -19.98 -22.37
C LYS A 369 -3.47 -20.74 -21.81
N ASN A 370 -3.55 -20.95 -20.50
CA ASN A 370 -4.64 -21.65 -19.84
C ASN A 370 -5.84 -20.76 -19.49
N VAL A 371 -5.79 -19.45 -19.76
CA VAL A 371 -6.92 -18.55 -19.53
C VAL A 371 -7.90 -18.64 -20.70
N PRO A 372 -9.17 -19.01 -20.46
CA PRO A 372 -10.15 -19.13 -21.54
C PRO A 372 -10.54 -17.76 -22.10
N THR A 373 -10.93 -17.72 -23.39
CA THR A 373 -11.40 -16.49 -24.05
C THR A 373 -12.65 -15.89 -23.40
N THR A 374 -13.45 -16.69 -22.68
CA THR A 374 -14.57 -16.21 -21.86
C THR A 374 -14.15 -15.21 -20.77
N PHE A 375 -12.88 -15.20 -20.38
CA PHE A 375 -12.34 -14.19 -19.45
C PHE A 375 -12.52 -12.76 -19.96
N LEU A 376 -12.55 -12.56 -21.29
CA LEU A 376 -12.80 -11.26 -21.91
C LEU A 376 -14.13 -10.62 -21.46
N LEU A 377 -15.13 -11.45 -21.13
CA LEU A 377 -16.44 -11.00 -20.63
C LEU A 377 -16.40 -10.43 -19.20
N THR A 378 -15.31 -10.65 -18.46
CA THR A 378 -15.15 -10.07 -17.11
C THR A 378 -14.81 -8.58 -17.13
N ALA A 379 -14.40 -8.04 -18.30
CA ALA A 379 -13.96 -6.67 -18.48
C ALA A 379 -12.79 -6.26 -17.55
N LYS A 380 -11.97 -7.24 -17.09
CA LYS A 380 -10.82 -7.00 -16.22
C LYS A 380 -9.51 -6.92 -17.01
N PRO A 381 -8.57 -6.04 -16.61
CA PRO A 381 -7.27 -5.94 -17.25
C PRO A 381 -6.38 -7.14 -16.92
N ALA A 382 -5.39 -7.42 -17.77
CA ALA A 382 -4.36 -8.43 -17.51
C ALA A 382 -3.42 -8.03 -16.36
N PHE A 383 -3.26 -6.73 -16.11
CA PHE A 383 -2.44 -6.19 -15.01
C PHE A 383 -2.95 -4.82 -14.56
N ILE A 384 -2.69 -4.49 -13.29
CA ILE A 384 -2.96 -3.16 -12.70
C ILE A 384 -1.63 -2.65 -12.14
N SER A 385 -1.28 -1.39 -12.40
CA SER A 385 0.00 -0.83 -11.94
C SER A 385 -0.10 0.65 -11.59
N GLN A 386 0.90 1.12 -10.83
CA GLN A 386 1.20 2.54 -10.69
C GLN A 386 2.19 2.89 -11.79
N PHE A 387 1.77 3.66 -12.78
CA PHE A 387 2.66 4.03 -13.88
C PHE A 387 2.42 5.45 -14.37
N LYS A 388 3.45 5.97 -15.05
CA LYS A 388 3.41 7.19 -15.82
C LYS A 388 4.05 6.87 -17.16
N ALA A 389 3.32 7.12 -18.24
CA ALA A 389 3.78 6.88 -19.59
C ALA A 389 3.81 8.19 -20.39
N LYS A 390 4.59 8.15 -21.48
CA LYS A 390 4.66 9.17 -22.52
C LYS A 390 4.64 8.43 -23.86
N SER A 391 4.16 9.11 -24.90
CA SER A 391 4.15 8.62 -26.27
C SER A 391 4.85 9.63 -27.17
N ASP A 392 5.44 9.14 -28.25
CA ASP A 392 6.06 9.96 -29.29
C ASP A 392 5.91 9.27 -30.66
N PHE A 393 5.96 10.05 -31.74
CA PHE A 393 5.86 9.57 -33.11
C PHE A 393 7.20 9.74 -33.81
N VAL A 394 7.93 8.64 -33.91
CA VAL A 394 9.25 8.61 -34.55
C VAL A 394 9.11 8.63 -36.07
N LYS A 395 9.61 9.68 -36.73
CA LYS A 395 9.64 9.79 -38.20
C LYS A 395 10.99 9.42 -38.81
N THR A 396 12.06 9.55 -38.03
CA THR A 396 13.42 9.19 -38.44
C THR A 396 13.92 8.07 -37.55
N PRO A 397 14.41 6.94 -38.11
CA PRO A 397 14.94 5.83 -37.33
C PRO A 397 15.99 6.29 -36.31
N ILE A 398 15.86 5.82 -35.07
CA ILE A 398 16.81 6.11 -34.00
C ILE A 398 18.13 5.41 -34.35
N PRO A 399 19.27 6.13 -34.41
CA PRO A 399 20.57 5.51 -34.71
C PRO A 399 21.00 4.55 -33.58
N GLU A 400 21.85 3.58 -33.90
CA GLU A 400 22.38 2.63 -32.90
C GLU A 400 23.05 3.33 -31.70
N THR A 401 23.71 4.46 -31.93
CA THR A 401 24.30 5.29 -30.86
C THR A 401 23.24 5.82 -29.90
N GLY A 402 22.09 6.26 -30.43
CA GLY A 402 20.93 6.65 -29.64
C GLY A 402 20.36 5.49 -28.83
N MET A 403 20.22 4.30 -29.43
CA MET A 403 19.77 3.09 -28.73
C MET A 403 20.70 2.71 -27.57
N LYS A 404 22.02 2.77 -27.78
CA LYS A 404 23.01 2.54 -26.71
C LYS A 404 22.83 3.53 -25.55
N GLY A 405 22.50 4.78 -25.84
CA GLY A 405 22.12 5.77 -24.83
C GLY A 405 20.88 5.37 -24.02
N ILE A 406 19.84 4.86 -24.69
CA ILE A 406 18.62 4.33 -24.05
C ILE A 406 18.97 3.13 -23.15
N TRP A 407 19.78 2.18 -23.63
CA TRP A 407 20.21 1.00 -22.85
C TRP A 407 20.94 1.38 -21.58
N LYS A 408 21.87 2.35 -21.66
CA LYS A 408 22.57 2.88 -20.49
C LYS A 408 21.59 3.38 -19.44
N ARG A 409 20.51 4.06 -19.85
CA ARG A 409 19.50 4.57 -18.93
C ARG A 409 18.62 3.47 -18.35
N PHE A 410 18.18 2.51 -19.15
CA PHE A 410 17.38 1.37 -18.70
C PHE A 410 18.13 0.47 -17.71
N LEU A 411 19.44 0.30 -17.90
CA LEU A 411 20.29 -0.50 -17.01
C LEU A 411 20.65 0.23 -15.70
N GLN A 412 20.54 1.56 -15.66
CA GLN A 412 20.68 2.35 -14.42
C GLN A 412 19.46 2.25 -13.50
N GLU A 413 18.30 1.81 -14.00
CA GLU A 413 17.13 1.60 -13.15
C GLU A 413 17.26 0.30 -12.35
N GLU A 414 17.40 0.44 -11.03
CA GLU A 414 17.41 -0.69 -10.11
C GLU A 414 15.99 -1.23 -9.91
N ARG A 415 15.67 -2.35 -10.57
CA ARG A 415 14.60 -3.25 -10.11
C ARG A 415 15.25 -4.43 -9.40
N PRO A 416 15.27 -4.48 -8.06
CA PRO A 416 15.74 -5.69 -7.38
C PRO A 416 14.89 -6.86 -7.88
N PHE A 417 15.55 -7.91 -8.39
CA PHE A 417 14.87 -9.16 -8.69
C PHE A 417 14.43 -9.75 -7.35
N MET A 418 13.13 -9.72 -7.11
CA MET A 418 12.46 -10.27 -5.94
C MET A 418 11.52 -11.36 -6.41
N LEU A 419 11.81 -12.60 -6.04
CA LEU A 419 10.88 -13.72 -6.20
C LEU A 419 10.12 -13.89 -4.89
N ILE A 420 8.79 -13.98 -4.95
CA ILE A 420 7.95 -14.25 -3.78
C ILE A 420 7.61 -15.73 -3.78
N PHE A 421 8.01 -16.43 -2.72
CA PHE A 421 7.69 -17.83 -2.48
C PHE A 421 6.78 -17.95 -1.27
N THR A 422 5.64 -18.62 -1.43
CA THR A 422 4.65 -18.77 -0.36
C THR A 422 4.55 -20.26 0.02
N PRO A 423 5.31 -20.73 1.04
CA PRO A 423 5.28 -22.12 1.49
C PRO A 423 3.90 -22.49 2.04
N LEU A 424 3.53 -23.76 1.88
CA LEU A 424 2.30 -24.33 2.43
C LEU A 424 2.55 -25.23 3.64
N ASN A 425 3.81 -25.61 3.87
CA ASN A 425 4.25 -26.51 4.94
C ASN A 425 5.77 -26.30 5.18
N GLU A 426 6.29 -26.93 6.23
CA GLU A 426 7.70 -26.81 6.62
C GLU A 426 8.68 -27.36 5.56
N ASN A 427 8.33 -28.43 4.83
CA ASN A 427 9.18 -28.98 3.76
C ASN A 427 9.43 -27.99 2.62
N HIS A 428 8.45 -27.14 2.29
CA HIS A 428 8.61 -26.08 1.29
C HIS A 428 9.66 -25.06 1.74
N ILE A 429 9.69 -24.71 3.04
CA ILE A 429 10.70 -23.80 3.60
C ILE A 429 12.07 -24.45 3.54
N GLN A 430 12.21 -25.71 3.98
CA GLN A 430 13.48 -26.45 3.92
C GLN A 430 14.05 -26.45 2.50
N THR A 431 13.21 -26.79 1.52
CA THR A 431 13.61 -26.86 0.11
C THR A 431 14.14 -25.51 -0.38
N VAL A 432 13.46 -24.40 -0.05
CA VAL A 432 13.92 -23.07 -0.47
C VAL A 432 15.18 -22.65 0.26
N VAL A 433 15.35 -22.98 1.54
CA VAL A 433 16.60 -22.70 2.28
C VAL A 433 17.77 -23.45 1.64
N ILE A 434 17.62 -24.75 1.37
CA ILE A 434 18.65 -25.58 0.73
C ILE A 434 19.00 -25.04 -0.67
N CYS A 435 17.99 -24.75 -1.49
CA CYS A 435 18.19 -24.22 -2.84
C CYS A 435 18.84 -22.83 -2.81
N ALA A 436 18.39 -21.94 -1.93
CA ALA A 436 18.93 -20.59 -1.82
C ALA A 436 20.38 -20.60 -1.32
N LYS A 437 20.73 -21.47 -0.36
CA LYS A 437 22.11 -21.68 0.07
C LYS A 437 22.98 -22.20 -1.08
N LYS A 438 22.52 -23.21 -1.81
CA LYS A 438 23.23 -23.78 -2.98
C LYS A 438 23.44 -22.77 -4.11
N LEU A 439 22.48 -21.85 -4.30
CA LEU A 439 22.51 -20.84 -5.36
C LEU A 439 23.12 -19.50 -4.91
N ASN A 440 23.54 -19.39 -3.65
CA ASN A 440 24.00 -18.14 -3.02
C ASN A 440 23.00 -16.97 -3.19
N ILE A 441 21.71 -17.25 -2.95
CA ILE A 441 20.63 -16.25 -3.01
C ILE A 441 20.22 -15.87 -1.59
N GLN A 442 20.14 -14.57 -1.31
CA GLN A 442 19.69 -14.08 0.00
C GLN A 442 18.19 -14.36 0.19
N LEU A 443 17.80 -14.65 1.43
CA LEU A 443 16.40 -14.83 1.82
C LEU A 443 15.91 -13.66 2.67
N ARG A 444 14.65 -13.25 2.47
CA ARG A 444 13.89 -12.39 3.37
C ARG A 444 12.63 -13.12 3.81
N PHE A 445 12.24 -12.99 5.06
CA PHE A 445 11.10 -13.72 5.63
C PHE A 445 10.03 -12.75 6.07
N ARG A 446 8.80 -12.95 5.60
CA ARG A 446 7.65 -12.14 5.98
C ARG A 446 6.56 -13.01 6.58
N SER A 447 6.19 -12.66 7.81
CA SER A 447 4.97 -13.10 8.48
C SER A 447 3.90 -12.02 8.29
N GLY A 448 3.64 -11.16 9.29
CA GLY A 448 2.62 -10.10 9.22
C GLY A 448 3.04 -8.81 8.52
N GLY A 449 4.32 -8.66 8.13
CA GLY A 449 4.80 -7.49 7.37
C GLY A 449 4.91 -6.18 8.15
N HIS A 450 4.99 -6.22 9.48
CA HIS A 450 5.05 -5.06 10.38
C HIS A 450 6.49 -4.56 10.69
N ASP A 451 7.51 -4.97 9.92
CA ASP A 451 8.87 -4.47 10.13
C ASP A 451 8.94 -2.96 9.82
N TYR A 452 9.37 -2.16 10.80
CA TYR A 452 9.35 -0.68 10.72
C TYR A 452 10.27 -0.10 9.66
N GLU A 453 11.23 -0.88 9.17
CA GLU A 453 12.19 -0.49 8.13
C GLU A 453 11.98 -1.31 6.85
N GLY A 454 10.93 -2.13 6.80
CA GLY A 454 10.59 -2.98 5.67
C GLY A 454 11.54 -4.15 5.42
N ILE A 455 12.46 -4.46 6.35
CA ILE A 455 13.53 -5.47 6.17
C ILE A 455 12.99 -6.86 5.80
N SER A 456 11.76 -7.17 6.22
CA SER A 456 11.09 -8.42 5.86
C SER A 456 10.74 -8.56 4.37
N TYR A 457 10.72 -7.47 3.59
CA TYR A 457 10.35 -7.47 2.17
C TYR A 457 11.16 -6.48 1.31
N THR A 458 12.16 -5.81 1.88
CA THR A 458 13.14 -4.98 1.19
C THR A 458 14.54 -5.39 1.62
N SER A 459 15.52 -5.06 0.78
CA SER A 459 16.94 -5.25 1.08
C SER A 459 17.68 -4.05 0.50
N VAL A 460 18.49 -3.39 1.32
CA VAL A 460 19.52 -2.45 0.86
C VAL A 460 20.89 -3.12 0.76
N MET A 461 20.99 -4.36 1.26
CA MET A 461 22.04 -5.33 0.91
C MET A 461 21.73 -5.91 -0.49
N ASP A 462 22.74 -6.10 -1.33
CA ASP A 462 22.57 -6.21 -2.80
C ASP A 462 21.59 -7.33 -3.26
N PRO A 463 20.66 -7.06 -4.21
CA PRO A 463 19.79 -8.06 -4.84
C PRO A 463 20.58 -9.02 -5.76
N PRO A 464 20.09 -10.25 -6.06
CA PRO A 464 18.72 -10.76 -5.87
C PRO A 464 18.45 -11.39 -4.49
N TYR A 465 17.19 -11.33 -4.04
CA TYR A 465 16.72 -12.08 -2.88
C TYR A 465 15.36 -12.74 -3.13
N VAL A 466 15.07 -13.82 -2.41
CA VAL A 466 13.75 -14.48 -2.38
C VAL A 466 13.03 -14.04 -1.11
N LEU A 467 11.82 -13.52 -1.28
CA LEU A 467 10.88 -13.27 -0.19
C LEU A 467 10.11 -14.56 0.11
N ILE A 468 10.34 -15.16 1.27
CA ILE A 468 9.53 -16.24 1.82
C ILE A 468 8.37 -15.61 2.60
N ASP A 469 7.18 -15.69 2.03
CA ASP A 469 5.94 -15.18 2.63
C ASP A 469 5.19 -16.31 3.34
N LEU A 470 5.23 -16.30 4.68
CA LEU A 470 4.68 -17.34 5.53
C LEU A 470 3.15 -17.25 5.69
N SER A 471 2.46 -16.35 4.99
CA SER A 471 1.02 -16.08 5.16
C SER A 471 0.07 -17.25 4.87
N LYS A 472 0.56 -18.43 4.45
CA LYS A 472 -0.24 -19.66 4.32
C LYS A 472 -0.02 -20.66 5.45
N MET A 473 1.00 -20.47 6.28
CA MET A 473 1.28 -21.29 7.46
C MET A 473 0.73 -20.59 8.71
N ARG A 474 -0.57 -20.77 8.96
CA ARG A 474 -1.34 -20.05 10.00
C ARG A 474 -2.11 -20.99 10.95
N ALA A 475 -1.78 -22.27 10.98
CA ALA A 475 -2.43 -23.21 11.87
C ALA A 475 -2.19 -22.83 13.34
N ILE A 476 -3.26 -22.93 14.15
CA ILE A 476 -3.25 -22.66 15.59
C ILE A 476 -3.95 -23.83 16.27
N ASN A 477 -3.23 -24.53 17.15
CA ASN A 477 -3.75 -25.65 17.91
C ASN A 477 -3.64 -25.36 19.41
N VAL A 478 -4.77 -25.14 20.06
CA VAL A 478 -4.87 -24.80 21.49
C VAL A 478 -5.16 -26.07 22.28
N ASP A 479 -4.33 -26.34 23.28
CA ASP A 479 -4.45 -27.47 24.20
C ASP A 479 -4.61 -26.93 25.62
N LEU A 480 -5.83 -27.06 26.17
CA LEU A 480 -6.13 -26.58 27.52
C LEU A 480 -5.61 -27.53 28.60
N ASP A 481 -5.45 -28.82 28.29
CA ASP A 481 -4.97 -29.82 29.23
C ASP A 481 -3.46 -29.66 29.44
N ASP A 482 -2.71 -29.37 28.37
CA ASP A 482 -1.28 -29.00 28.41
C ASP A 482 -1.06 -27.51 28.76
N ASN A 483 -2.13 -26.73 28.90
CA ASN A 483 -2.11 -25.28 29.12
C ASN A 483 -1.17 -24.55 28.13
N SER A 484 -1.26 -24.92 26.85
CA SER A 484 -0.37 -24.42 25.80
C SER A 484 -1.06 -24.23 24.45
N VAL A 485 -0.37 -23.58 23.53
CA VAL A 485 -0.82 -23.41 22.15
C VAL A 485 0.37 -23.51 21.19
N TRP A 486 0.22 -24.34 20.15
CA TRP A 486 1.09 -24.30 18.98
C TRP A 486 0.52 -23.33 17.95
N VAL A 487 1.36 -22.43 17.45
CA VAL A 487 0.99 -21.43 16.44
C VAL A 487 2.04 -21.32 15.36
N GLU A 488 1.63 -21.50 14.10
CA GLU A 488 2.51 -21.33 12.95
C GLU A 488 2.87 -19.86 12.73
N ALA A 489 4.08 -19.63 12.21
CA ALA A 489 4.72 -18.33 12.13
C ALA A 489 3.96 -17.30 11.26
N GLY A 490 3.14 -17.74 10.31
CA GLY A 490 2.33 -16.88 9.45
C GLY A 490 1.05 -16.36 10.11
N ALA A 491 0.61 -16.94 11.22
CA ALA A 491 -0.57 -16.48 11.94
C ALA A 491 -0.33 -15.08 12.51
N THR A 492 -1.39 -14.29 12.62
CA THR A 492 -1.36 -13.03 13.36
C THR A 492 -1.67 -13.25 14.83
N VAL A 493 -1.21 -12.32 15.65
CA VAL A 493 -1.52 -12.28 17.08
C VAL A 493 -3.03 -12.19 17.33
N GLY A 494 -3.78 -11.50 16.47
CA GLY A 494 -5.25 -11.45 16.54
C GLY A 494 -5.92 -12.80 16.31
N GLU A 495 -5.47 -13.58 15.32
CA GLU A 495 -5.96 -14.94 15.10
C GLU A 495 -5.65 -15.83 16.31
N LEU A 496 -4.44 -15.73 16.85
CA LEU A 496 -4.01 -16.45 18.05
C LEU A 496 -4.92 -16.15 19.25
N TYR A 497 -5.17 -14.87 19.52
CA TYR A 497 -6.06 -14.46 20.61
C TYR A 497 -7.48 -14.97 20.43
N TYR A 498 -8.03 -14.87 19.22
CA TYR A 498 -9.36 -15.36 18.92
C TYR A 498 -9.47 -16.86 19.18
N ARG A 499 -8.51 -17.67 18.71
CA ARG A 499 -8.54 -19.14 18.85
C ARG A 499 -8.41 -19.59 20.30
N VAL A 500 -7.65 -18.89 21.12
CA VAL A 500 -7.54 -19.18 22.56
C VAL A 500 -8.86 -18.85 23.26
N ALA A 501 -9.41 -17.66 23.00
CA ALA A 501 -10.66 -17.21 23.60
C ALA A 501 -11.89 -18.04 23.15
N GLU A 502 -11.85 -18.61 21.94
CA GLU A 502 -12.84 -19.56 21.43
C GLU A 502 -12.89 -20.85 22.26
N LYS A 503 -11.75 -21.29 22.80
CA LYS A 503 -11.65 -22.49 23.64
C LYS A 503 -11.92 -22.21 25.12
N SER A 504 -11.54 -21.03 25.61
CA SER A 504 -11.69 -20.69 27.03
C SER A 504 -11.78 -19.18 27.27
N ARG A 505 -12.73 -18.77 28.12
CA ARG A 505 -12.88 -17.37 28.56
C ARG A 505 -11.92 -16.95 29.68
N THR A 506 -11.20 -17.91 30.27
CA THR A 506 -10.30 -17.68 31.41
C THR A 506 -8.83 -17.95 31.07
N HIS A 507 -8.52 -18.16 29.78
CA HIS A 507 -7.16 -18.34 29.28
C HIS A 507 -6.84 -17.26 28.25
N ALA A 508 -5.59 -16.84 28.22
CA ALA A 508 -5.07 -15.85 27.29
C ALA A 508 -3.64 -16.20 26.87
N VAL A 509 -3.10 -15.45 25.90
CA VAL A 509 -1.68 -15.49 25.53
C VAL A 509 -1.12 -14.07 25.66
N VAL A 510 0.11 -13.96 26.15
CA VAL A 510 0.82 -12.69 26.21
C VAL A 510 1.41 -12.36 24.84
N GLY A 511 1.06 -11.21 24.28
CA GLY A 511 1.55 -10.77 22.98
C GLY A 511 1.27 -9.29 22.71
N GLY A 512 1.28 -8.89 21.44
CA GLY A 512 1.16 -7.49 21.03
C GLY A 512 -0.22 -6.86 21.21
N LEU A 513 -0.24 -5.53 21.29
CA LEU A 513 -1.47 -4.72 21.33
C LEU A 513 -2.10 -4.56 19.93
N CYS A 514 -1.29 -4.58 18.87
CA CYS A 514 -1.78 -4.55 17.50
C CYS A 514 -2.14 -5.98 17.03
N THR A 515 -3.29 -6.13 16.38
CA THR A 515 -3.88 -7.46 16.09
C THR A 515 -3.37 -8.12 14.81
N SER A 516 -2.82 -7.34 13.87
CA SER A 516 -2.29 -7.85 12.60
C SER A 516 -0.78 -8.14 12.64
N LEU A 517 -0.14 -8.05 13.81
CA LEU A 517 1.24 -8.45 13.99
C LEU A 517 1.39 -9.93 13.71
N GLY A 518 2.33 -10.32 12.86
CA GLY A 518 2.60 -11.72 12.57
C GLY A 518 3.46 -12.36 13.66
N VAL A 519 3.04 -13.52 14.17
CA VAL A 519 3.67 -14.23 15.29
C VAL A 519 5.15 -14.51 15.01
N GLY A 520 5.49 -14.93 13.78
CA GLY A 520 6.86 -15.28 13.39
C GLY A 520 7.87 -14.14 13.56
N GLY A 521 7.50 -12.90 13.28
CA GLY A 521 8.37 -11.74 13.50
C GLY A 521 8.24 -11.18 14.93
N HIS A 522 7.01 -11.03 15.41
CA HIS A 522 6.72 -10.35 16.67
C HIS A 522 7.37 -11.02 17.88
N PHE A 523 7.25 -12.35 18.00
CA PHE A 523 7.81 -13.09 19.13
C PHE A 523 9.33 -13.07 19.10
N THR A 524 9.98 -13.19 17.94
CA THR A 524 11.46 -13.21 17.89
C THR A 524 12.15 -11.95 18.44
N GLY A 525 11.44 -10.82 18.51
CA GLY A 525 11.95 -9.59 19.12
C GLY A 525 11.46 -9.32 20.55
N GLY A 526 10.61 -10.18 21.13
CA GLY A 526 10.15 -10.08 22.53
C GLY A 526 8.63 -10.18 22.70
N ALA A 527 7.86 -9.41 21.93
CA ALA A 527 6.39 -9.37 21.99
C ALA A 527 5.79 -8.82 23.30
N TYR A 528 6.00 -7.53 23.59
CA TYR A 528 5.34 -6.85 24.71
C TYR A 528 3.83 -6.58 24.47
N GLY A 529 3.07 -6.47 25.57
CA GLY A 529 1.60 -6.41 25.58
C GLY A 529 1.00 -5.66 26.76
N SER A 530 -0.32 -5.52 26.77
CA SER A 530 -1.07 -4.95 27.91
C SER A 530 -1.05 -5.84 29.16
N MET A 531 -0.62 -7.09 29.05
CA MET A 531 -0.47 -8.00 30.20
C MET A 531 0.97 -8.14 30.69
N MET A 532 1.92 -7.37 30.14
CA MET A 532 3.35 -7.60 30.39
C MET A 532 3.78 -7.35 31.84
N ARG A 533 3.08 -6.47 32.56
CA ARG A 533 3.36 -6.19 33.97
C ARG A 533 2.99 -7.36 34.88
N LYS A 534 2.07 -8.24 34.47
CA LYS A 534 1.72 -9.44 35.23
C LYS A 534 2.49 -10.68 34.79
N TYR A 535 2.66 -10.85 33.48
CA TYR A 535 3.14 -12.11 32.89
C TYR A 535 4.45 -12.01 32.09
N GLY A 536 5.09 -10.84 32.03
CA GLY A 536 6.31 -10.63 31.23
C GLY A 536 6.01 -10.50 29.74
N LEU A 537 6.98 -10.79 28.88
CA LEU A 537 6.84 -10.71 27.43
C LEU A 537 6.22 -12.01 26.85
N GLY A 538 5.76 -11.97 25.59
CA GLY A 538 5.34 -13.18 24.89
C GLY A 538 6.43 -14.26 24.85
N VAL A 539 7.69 -13.87 24.65
CA VAL A 539 8.84 -14.79 24.68
C VAL A 539 9.17 -15.35 26.06
N ASP A 540 8.84 -14.65 27.14
CA ASP A 540 9.04 -15.16 28.49
C ASP A 540 8.07 -16.32 28.79
N ASN A 541 7.03 -16.46 27.95
CA ASN A 541 6.02 -17.51 28.00
C ASN A 541 6.18 -18.55 26.86
N ALA A 542 7.27 -18.52 26.10
CA ALA A 542 7.55 -19.53 25.09
C ALA A 542 8.13 -20.81 25.72
N LEU A 543 7.51 -21.94 25.40
CA LEU A 543 7.86 -23.27 25.92
C LEU A 543 8.77 -24.04 24.95
N ASP A 544 8.51 -23.90 23.65
CA ASP A 544 9.20 -24.58 22.55
C ASP A 544 9.03 -23.76 21.25
N ALA A 545 9.76 -24.11 20.19
CA ALA A 545 9.61 -23.56 18.85
C ALA A 545 10.16 -24.56 17.82
N LYS A 546 9.60 -24.55 16.60
CA LYS A 546 10.22 -25.19 15.44
C LYS A 546 10.92 -24.15 14.58
N ILE A 547 12.18 -24.40 14.22
CA ILE A 547 12.98 -23.54 13.35
C ILE A 547 13.63 -24.34 12.22
N ILE A 548 13.93 -23.69 11.11
CA ILE A 548 14.74 -24.25 10.03
C ILE A 548 16.08 -23.50 9.98
N ASN A 549 17.17 -24.24 10.20
CA ASN A 549 18.53 -23.69 10.21
C ASN A 549 19.11 -23.54 8.79
N ALA A 550 20.39 -23.15 8.67
CA ALA A 550 21.01 -22.84 7.38
C ALA A 550 21.22 -24.09 6.51
N ASN A 551 21.21 -25.28 7.10
CA ASN A 551 21.32 -26.56 6.40
C ASN A 551 19.96 -27.11 5.96
N GLY A 552 18.86 -26.41 6.29
CA GLY A 552 17.51 -26.86 6.01
C GLY A 552 17.00 -27.89 7.01
N GLU A 553 17.62 -28.06 8.17
CA GLU A 553 17.17 -28.99 9.20
C GLU A 553 16.06 -28.36 10.04
N ILE A 554 14.98 -29.10 10.31
CA ILE A 554 13.92 -28.68 11.23
C ILE A 554 14.35 -29.04 12.65
N LEU A 555 14.43 -28.04 13.51
CA LEU A 555 14.86 -28.18 14.90
C LEU A 555 13.75 -27.70 15.83
N ASP A 556 13.39 -28.53 16.81
CA ASP A 556 12.66 -28.14 18.02
C ASP A 556 13.62 -27.63 19.11
N ARG A 557 13.12 -27.23 20.28
CA ARG A 557 13.96 -26.75 21.39
C ARG A 557 15.07 -27.73 21.77
N LYS A 558 14.73 -29.02 21.82
CA LYS A 558 15.68 -30.07 22.23
C LYS A 558 16.82 -30.20 21.22
N SER A 559 16.50 -30.20 19.93
CA SER A 559 17.45 -30.39 18.84
C SER A 559 18.22 -29.11 18.47
N MET A 560 17.67 -27.92 18.68
CA MET A 560 18.40 -26.66 18.49
C MET A 560 19.33 -26.32 19.68
N GLY A 561 19.04 -26.86 20.86
CA GLY A 561 19.76 -26.56 22.10
C GLY A 561 19.32 -25.25 22.77
N GLU A 562 19.62 -25.13 24.07
CA GLU A 562 19.13 -24.01 24.89
C GLU A 562 19.69 -22.65 24.48
N ASP A 563 20.90 -22.59 23.92
CA ASP A 563 21.50 -21.33 23.48
C ASP A 563 20.80 -20.75 22.24
N ALA A 564 20.50 -21.59 21.24
CA ALA A 564 19.70 -21.17 20.09
C ALA A 564 18.26 -20.85 20.50
N PHE A 565 17.65 -21.66 21.37
CA PHE A 565 16.31 -21.40 21.92
C PHE A 565 16.27 -20.08 22.73
N TRP A 566 17.32 -19.76 23.47
CA TRP A 566 17.48 -18.46 24.12
C TRP A 566 17.57 -17.34 23.08
N ALA A 567 18.39 -17.47 22.05
CA ALA A 567 18.62 -16.44 21.05
C ALA A 567 17.34 -16.07 20.26
N ILE A 568 16.51 -17.05 19.89
CA ILE A 568 15.26 -16.78 19.16
C ILE A 568 14.18 -16.13 20.03
N ARG A 569 14.31 -16.15 21.36
CA ARG A 569 13.36 -15.56 22.32
C ARG A 569 13.65 -14.09 22.63
N GLY A 570 14.06 -13.32 21.62
CA GLY A 570 14.27 -11.88 21.76
C GLY A 570 15.38 -11.30 20.89
N GLY A 571 16.23 -12.13 20.26
CA GLY A 571 17.39 -11.70 19.46
C GLY A 571 17.05 -11.05 18.11
N GLY A 572 15.77 -10.96 17.76
CA GLY A 572 15.29 -10.39 16.49
C GLY A 572 15.27 -11.40 15.35
N GLY A 573 14.14 -11.46 14.65
CA GLY A 573 13.95 -12.38 13.52
C GLY A 573 14.86 -12.05 12.33
N GLY A 574 15.24 -13.10 11.60
CA GLY A 574 16.11 -13.01 10.42
C GLY A 574 17.61 -13.21 10.70
N SER A 575 17.99 -13.54 11.94
CA SER A 575 19.40 -13.83 12.30
C SER A 575 19.70 -15.32 12.59
N TYR A 576 18.71 -16.13 12.96
CA TYR A 576 18.90 -17.49 13.51
C TYR A 576 18.03 -18.55 12.84
N GLY A 577 17.80 -18.42 11.52
CA GLY A 577 16.93 -19.33 10.79
C GLY A 577 15.50 -18.86 10.62
N VAL A 578 14.68 -19.76 10.06
CA VAL A 578 13.27 -19.52 9.76
C VAL A 578 12.42 -20.13 10.86
N ILE A 579 11.75 -19.30 11.66
CA ILE A 579 10.76 -19.77 12.62
C ILE A 579 9.57 -20.35 11.85
N VAL A 580 9.23 -21.60 12.14
CA VAL A 580 8.09 -22.32 11.55
C VAL A 580 6.88 -22.19 12.47
N SER A 581 7.05 -22.44 13.77
CA SER A 581 5.98 -22.34 14.77
C SER A 581 6.53 -22.12 16.17
N TRP A 582 5.68 -21.60 17.06
CA TRP A 582 5.94 -21.43 18.48
C TRP A 582 5.00 -22.30 19.31
N LYS A 583 5.50 -22.88 20.40
CA LYS A 583 4.68 -23.40 21.50
C LYS A 583 4.68 -22.39 22.64
N LEU A 584 3.52 -21.84 22.96
CA LEU A 584 3.36 -20.79 23.96
C LEU A 584 2.54 -21.30 25.14
N LYS A 585 2.89 -20.84 26.34
CA LYS A 585 2.12 -21.08 27.57
C LYS A 585 0.86 -20.21 27.59
N LEU A 586 -0.29 -20.80 27.91
CA LEU A 586 -1.51 -20.05 28.21
C LEU A 586 -1.43 -19.47 29.63
N VAL A 587 -1.92 -18.25 29.81
CA VAL A 587 -1.95 -17.56 31.10
C VAL A 587 -3.38 -17.35 31.58
N PRO A 588 -3.65 -17.38 32.90
CA PRO A 588 -4.99 -17.20 33.42
C PRO A 588 -5.45 -15.74 33.30
N VAL A 589 -6.70 -15.54 32.95
CA VAL A 589 -7.37 -14.22 33.01
C VAL A 589 -8.75 -14.40 33.67
N PRO A 590 -9.25 -13.40 34.41
CA PRO A 590 -10.62 -13.46 34.90
C PRO A 590 -11.60 -13.44 33.72
N SER A 591 -12.78 -14.04 33.91
CA SER A 591 -13.84 -14.03 32.89
C SER A 591 -14.32 -12.61 32.55
N THR A 592 -14.13 -11.67 33.48
CA THR A 592 -14.44 -10.26 33.35
C THR A 592 -13.18 -9.45 33.66
N VAL A 593 -12.81 -8.57 32.73
CA VAL A 593 -11.75 -7.57 32.87
C VAL A 593 -12.36 -6.17 32.75
N THR A 594 -11.67 -5.15 33.25
CA THR A 594 -12.10 -3.75 33.11
C THR A 594 -11.13 -2.97 32.22
N VAL A 595 -11.66 -2.13 31.33
CA VAL A 595 -10.87 -1.20 30.51
C VAL A 595 -11.36 0.22 30.68
N PHE A 596 -10.49 1.20 30.42
CA PHE A 596 -10.87 2.62 30.30
C PHE A 596 -9.98 3.35 29.30
N ASN A 597 -10.46 4.49 28.79
CA ASN A 597 -9.68 5.41 27.98
C ASN A 597 -10.02 6.86 28.31
N VAL A 598 -9.18 7.52 29.10
CA VAL A 598 -9.44 8.86 29.63
C VAL A 598 -8.49 9.87 29.00
N PRO A 599 -8.95 10.78 28.11
CA PRO A 599 -8.12 11.84 27.55
C PRO A 599 -8.02 13.05 28.47
N ARG A 600 -6.84 13.69 28.49
CA ARG A 600 -6.58 14.99 29.13
C ARG A 600 -5.79 15.88 28.20
N THR A 601 -6.22 17.12 28.01
CA THR A 601 -5.48 18.13 27.23
C THR A 601 -4.52 18.93 28.09
N LEU A 602 -3.58 19.68 27.48
CA LEU A 602 -2.67 20.55 28.23
C LEU A 602 -3.41 21.54 29.13
N GLU A 603 -4.55 22.04 28.67
CA GLU A 603 -5.43 22.97 29.37
C GLU A 603 -6.14 22.32 30.57
N GLN A 604 -6.32 21.00 30.53
CA GLN A 604 -6.87 20.21 31.63
C GLN A 604 -5.77 19.68 32.59
N GLY A 605 -4.56 20.24 32.53
CA GLY A 605 -3.45 19.83 33.40
C GLY A 605 -2.74 18.54 32.97
N ALA A 606 -2.85 18.11 31.71
CA ALA A 606 -2.24 16.87 31.22
C ALA A 606 -0.74 16.72 31.55
N THR A 607 0.01 17.82 31.58
CA THR A 607 1.45 17.80 31.93
C THR A 607 1.68 17.29 33.35
N LYS A 608 0.89 17.77 34.32
CA LYS A 608 0.99 17.36 35.73
C LYS A 608 0.52 15.93 35.94
N ILE A 609 -0.57 15.55 35.27
CA ILE A 609 -1.11 14.17 35.32
C ILE A 609 -0.08 13.19 34.72
N LEU A 610 0.53 13.54 33.59
CA LEU A 610 1.55 12.70 32.95
C LEU A 610 2.82 12.61 33.80
N TYR A 611 3.23 13.71 34.43
CA TYR A 611 4.33 13.71 35.38
C TYR A 611 4.07 12.72 36.53
N LYS A 612 2.89 12.80 37.16
CA LYS A 612 2.47 11.86 38.21
C LYS A 612 2.42 10.42 37.71
N TRP A 613 1.91 10.18 36.51
CA TRP A 613 1.85 8.84 35.89
C TRP A 613 3.22 8.16 35.84
N GLN A 614 4.31 8.90 35.57
CA GLN A 614 5.67 8.32 35.52
C GLN A 614 6.12 7.72 36.85
N HIS A 615 5.64 8.25 37.98
CA HIS A 615 5.97 7.73 39.31
C HIS A 615 5.08 6.57 39.72
N VAL A 616 3.80 6.60 39.32
CA VAL A 616 2.80 5.63 39.76
C VAL A 616 2.79 4.38 38.89
N ALA A 617 2.74 4.55 37.56
CA ALA A 617 2.48 3.45 36.63
C ALA A 617 3.48 2.28 36.70
N PRO A 618 4.79 2.49 36.96
CA PRO A 618 5.72 1.36 37.12
C PRO A 618 5.46 0.53 38.39
N GLN A 619 4.93 1.16 39.45
CA GLN A 619 4.77 0.56 40.77
C GLN A 619 3.32 0.18 41.11
N ILE A 620 2.36 0.51 40.24
CA ILE A 620 0.95 0.19 40.43
C ILE A 620 0.72 -1.33 40.43
N ASP A 621 -0.43 -1.78 40.90
CA ASP A 621 -0.83 -3.20 40.95
C ASP A 621 -0.49 -3.96 39.65
N ASP A 622 0.07 -5.17 39.75
CA ASP A 622 0.48 -5.98 38.59
C ASP A 622 -0.66 -6.26 37.61
N ASP A 623 -1.91 -6.31 38.10
CA ASP A 623 -3.11 -6.53 37.29
C ASP A 623 -3.48 -5.32 36.43
N LEU A 624 -2.89 -4.15 36.69
CA LEU A 624 -3.22 -2.89 36.04
C LEU A 624 -2.12 -2.44 35.07
N PHE A 625 -2.49 -2.32 33.80
CA PHE A 625 -1.67 -1.70 32.77
C PHE A 625 -2.33 -0.40 32.31
N VAL A 626 -1.64 0.73 32.44
CA VAL A 626 -2.11 2.05 32.00
C VAL A 626 -1.07 2.68 31.08
N ARG A 627 -1.25 2.58 29.76
CA ARG A 627 -0.38 3.29 28.80
C ARG A 627 -0.90 4.70 28.53
N VAL A 628 -0.02 5.57 28.06
CA VAL A 628 -0.39 6.92 27.61
C VAL A 628 -0.17 7.05 26.11
N VAL A 629 -1.24 7.36 25.39
CA VAL A 629 -1.22 7.71 23.97
C VAL A 629 -1.23 9.23 23.84
N ILE A 630 -0.17 9.80 23.28
CA ILE A 630 0.04 11.25 23.19
C ILE A 630 -0.08 11.68 21.73
N GLN A 631 -1.01 12.59 21.46
CA GLN A 631 -1.34 13.05 20.11
C GLN A 631 -1.54 14.55 20.05
N LYS A 632 -1.31 15.11 18.85
CA LYS A 632 -1.71 16.47 18.51
C LYS A 632 -3.17 16.43 18.06
N ILE A 633 -4.04 17.17 18.75
CA ILE A 633 -5.48 17.25 18.45
C ILE A 633 -5.91 18.69 18.20
N ASN A 634 -7.11 18.88 17.65
CA ASN A 634 -7.80 20.17 17.73
C ASN A 634 -8.19 20.43 19.19
N LEU A 635 -8.07 21.68 19.63
CA LEU A 635 -8.53 22.07 20.96
C LEU A 635 -10.06 21.82 21.05
N PRO A 636 -10.53 20.96 21.97
CA PRO A 636 -11.96 20.69 22.11
C PRO A 636 -12.74 21.97 22.45
N ASN A 637 -13.93 22.14 21.90
CA ASN A 637 -14.84 23.28 22.16
C ASN A 637 -14.26 24.67 21.83
N SER A 638 -13.22 24.74 20.98
CA SER A 638 -12.69 26.00 20.46
C SER A 638 -13.14 26.23 19.02
N ASN A 639 -13.67 27.42 18.73
CA ASN A 639 -13.99 27.86 17.36
C ASN A 639 -12.73 28.22 16.54
N THR A 640 -11.53 27.92 17.05
CA THR A 640 -10.24 28.25 16.41
C THR A 640 -9.56 27.00 15.86
N THR A 641 -8.66 27.18 14.89
CA THR A 641 -7.77 26.10 14.39
C THR A 641 -6.61 25.77 15.35
N GLN A 642 -6.69 26.23 16.60
CA GLN A 642 -5.64 26.06 17.59
C GLN A 642 -5.50 24.57 17.95
N ARG A 643 -4.27 24.07 17.86
CA ARG A 643 -3.92 22.68 18.16
C ARG A 643 -3.33 22.60 19.56
N THR A 644 -3.68 21.54 20.28
CA THR A 644 -3.10 21.21 21.60
C THR A 644 -2.57 19.78 21.61
N VAL A 645 -1.94 19.39 22.71
CA VAL A 645 -1.52 18.01 22.98
C VAL A 645 -2.55 17.36 23.89
N SER A 646 -2.97 16.14 23.53
CA SER A 646 -3.79 15.28 24.39
C SER A 646 -2.98 14.07 24.84
N THR A 647 -3.08 13.74 26.12
CA THR A 647 -2.58 12.51 26.73
C THR A 647 -3.78 11.62 27.06
N SER A 648 -3.94 10.51 26.34
CA SER A 648 -5.02 9.54 26.56
C SER A 648 -4.51 8.35 27.36
N TYR A 649 -5.06 8.16 28.56
CA TYR A 649 -4.72 7.08 29.47
C TYR A 649 -5.58 5.86 29.14
N ASN A 650 -4.99 4.91 28.42
CA ASN A 650 -5.65 3.73 27.89
C ASN A 650 -5.20 2.49 28.68
N ALA A 651 -6.16 1.78 29.28
CA ALA A 651 -5.84 0.79 30.30
C ALA A 651 -6.58 -0.54 30.16
N LEU A 652 -5.93 -1.59 30.65
CA LEU A 652 -6.47 -2.92 30.91
C LEU A 652 -6.23 -3.26 32.38
N PHE A 653 -7.28 -3.68 33.07
CA PHE A 653 -7.23 -4.21 34.42
C PHE A 653 -7.77 -5.64 34.47
N LEU A 654 -6.97 -6.56 35.01
CA LEU A 654 -7.36 -7.97 35.17
C LEU A 654 -8.18 -8.17 36.46
N GLY A 655 -9.34 -7.52 36.51
CA GLY A 655 -10.30 -7.61 37.62
C GLY A 655 -11.54 -6.76 37.33
N GLY A 656 -12.44 -6.66 38.32
CA GLY A 656 -13.67 -5.86 38.22
C GLY A 656 -13.49 -4.38 38.59
N VAL A 657 -14.48 -3.57 38.22
CA VAL A 657 -14.44 -2.11 38.28
C VAL A 657 -14.29 -1.55 39.70
N ASP A 658 -14.87 -2.20 40.71
CA ASP A 658 -14.83 -1.67 42.09
C ASP A 658 -13.41 -1.74 42.67
N ARG A 659 -12.68 -2.85 42.44
CA ARG A 659 -11.26 -2.96 42.83
C ARG A 659 -10.38 -2.01 42.02
N LEU A 660 -10.70 -1.80 40.73
CA LEU A 660 -9.97 -0.84 39.91
C LEU A 660 -10.08 0.58 40.48
N LEU A 661 -11.28 1.01 40.86
CA LEU A 661 -11.51 2.34 41.43
C LEU A 661 -10.83 2.49 42.80
N GLU A 662 -10.81 1.45 43.64
CA GLU A 662 -10.05 1.47 44.89
C GLU A 662 -8.55 1.71 44.65
N ILE A 663 -7.96 0.97 43.70
CA ILE A 663 -6.54 1.12 43.33
C ILE A 663 -6.28 2.52 42.76
N MET A 664 -7.14 3.01 41.86
CA MET A 664 -6.97 4.31 41.21
C MET A 664 -7.15 5.47 42.19
N ASN A 665 -8.12 5.42 43.09
CA ASN A 665 -8.31 6.45 44.12
C ASN A 665 -7.14 6.51 45.11
N ARG A 666 -6.54 5.36 45.43
CA ARG A 666 -5.38 5.29 46.34
C ARG A 666 -4.09 5.73 45.65
N SER A 667 -3.85 5.28 44.42
CA SER A 667 -2.53 5.38 43.79
C SER A 667 -2.44 6.46 42.71
N PHE A 668 -3.53 6.75 42.00
CA PHE A 668 -3.54 7.77 40.94
C PHE A 668 -4.85 8.59 40.88
N PRO A 669 -5.28 9.21 41.99
CA PRO A 669 -6.52 9.99 42.04
C PRO A 669 -6.49 11.20 41.11
N GLU A 670 -5.30 11.71 40.75
CA GLU A 670 -5.13 12.87 39.86
C GLU A 670 -5.66 12.61 38.43
N LEU A 671 -5.83 11.35 38.02
CA LEU A 671 -6.47 11.05 36.74
C LEU A 671 -7.97 11.38 36.77
N GLY A 672 -8.62 11.28 37.94
CA GLY A 672 -10.06 11.46 38.11
C GLY A 672 -10.85 10.43 37.33
N LEU A 673 -10.54 9.14 37.51
CA LEU A 673 -11.26 8.04 36.88
C LEU A 673 -12.59 7.80 37.61
N GLU A 674 -13.70 7.81 36.87
CA GLU A 674 -15.02 7.52 37.42
C GLU A 674 -15.53 6.13 36.97
N LYS A 675 -16.54 5.61 37.66
CA LYS A 675 -17.16 4.31 37.30
C LYS A 675 -17.74 4.33 35.89
N THR A 676 -18.23 5.48 35.43
CA THR A 676 -18.79 5.73 34.09
C THR A 676 -17.75 5.68 32.97
N ASP A 677 -16.46 5.88 33.28
CA ASP A 677 -15.36 5.76 32.32
C ASP A 677 -14.93 4.30 32.08
N CYS A 678 -15.39 3.39 32.95
CA CYS A 678 -14.96 2.01 33.00
C CYS A 678 -15.93 1.09 32.26
N LEU A 679 -15.38 0.16 31.47
CA LEU A 679 -16.16 -0.85 30.77
C LEU A 679 -15.68 -2.24 31.21
N GLU A 680 -16.62 -3.05 31.70
CA GLU A 680 -16.38 -4.47 32.00
C GLU A 680 -16.71 -5.33 30.77
N MET A 681 -15.80 -6.22 30.42
CA MET A 681 -15.91 -7.06 29.22
C MET A 681 -15.04 -8.31 29.34
N SER A 682 -15.09 -9.20 28.36
CA SER A 682 -14.16 -10.33 28.27
C SER A 682 -12.74 -9.87 27.89
N TRP A 683 -11.74 -10.71 28.15
CA TRP A 683 -10.37 -10.43 27.72
C TRP A 683 -10.26 -10.22 26.20
N LEU A 684 -10.97 -10.98 25.37
CA LEU A 684 -10.92 -10.83 23.91
C LEU A 684 -11.53 -9.50 23.43
N GLU A 685 -12.60 -9.04 24.08
CA GLU A 685 -13.17 -7.71 23.79
C GLU A 685 -12.20 -6.60 24.22
N SER A 686 -11.48 -6.79 25.34
CA SER A 686 -10.46 -5.84 25.79
C SER A 686 -9.31 -5.71 24.79
N VAL A 687 -8.94 -6.79 24.07
CA VAL A 687 -7.98 -6.74 22.97
C VAL A 687 -8.46 -5.78 21.87
N MET A 688 -9.73 -5.86 21.47
CA MET A 688 -10.33 -4.98 20.47
C MET A 688 -10.31 -3.52 20.93
N PHE A 689 -10.69 -3.29 22.19
CA PHE A 689 -10.69 -1.95 22.82
C PHE A 689 -9.29 -1.32 22.83
N ILE A 690 -8.28 -2.06 23.31
CA ILE A 690 -6.89 -1.57 23.37
C ILE A 690 -6.30 -1.37 21.97
N ALA A 691 -6.68 -2.19 20.99
CA ALA A 691 -6.27 -2.01 19.60
C ALA A 691 -6.94 -0.79 18.91
N GLY A 692 -7.93 -0.16 19.55
CA GLY A 692 -8.62 1.03 19.05
C GLY A 692 -9.68 0.73 17.99
N PHE A 693 -10.24 -0.49 17.99
CA PHE A 693 -11.38 -0.81 17.12
C PHE A 693 -12.66 -0.13 17.63
N PRO A 694 -13.54 0.34 16.74
CA PRO A 694 -14.87 0.78 17.12
C PRO A 694 -15.67 -0.33 17.80
N GLY A 695 -16.46 0.00 18.82
CA GLY A 695 -17.19 -0.99 19.64
C GLY A 695 -18.25 -1.82 18.90
N ASN A 696 -18.62 -1.44 17.67
CA ASN A 696 -19.53 -2.21 16.82
C ASN A 696 -18.84 -3.27 15.95
N ILE A 697 -17.50 -3.35 15.98
CA ILE A 697 -16.75 -4.36 15.22
C ILE A 697 -16.70 -5.67 16.01
N PRO A 698 -17.18 -6.79 15.45
CA PRO A 698 -17.16 -8.08 16.15
C PRO A 698 -15.73 -8.62 16.29
N THR A 699 -15.49 -9.39 17.35
CA THR A 699 -14.18 -10.04 17.61
C THR A 699 -13.75 -11.00 16.49
N THR A 700 -14.69 -11.52 15.69
CA THR A 700 -14.41 -12.32 14.49
C THR A 700 -13.58 -11.55 13.44
N PHE A 701 -13.56 -10.21 13.49
CA PHE A 701 -12.69 -9.40 12.64
C PHE A 701 -11.19 -9.75 12.82
N LEU A 702 -10.79 -10.21 14.00
CA LEU A 702 -9.42 -10.65 14.28
C LEU A 702 -8.95 -11.75 13.33
N LEU A 703 -9.87 -12.60 12.85
CA LEU A 703 -9.58 -13.68 11.90
C LEU A 703 -9.25 -13.17 10.48
N THR A 704 -9.52 -11.91 10.17
CA THR A 704 -9.12 -11.33 8.88
C THR A 704 -7.61 -11.11 8.80
N GLY A 705 -6.93 -10.98 9.95
CA GLY A 705 -5.50 -10.69 10.05
C GLY A 705 -5.07 -9.36 9.42
N LYS A 706 -5.98 -8.41 9.20
CA LYS A 706 -5.69 -7.12 8.54
C LYS A 706 -5.49 -5.98 9.55
N PRO A 707 -4.58 -5.03 9.26
CA PRO A 707 -4.47 -3.81 10.05
C PRO A 707 -5.70 -2.91 9.84
N ALA A 708 -6.05 -2.13 10.87
CA ALA A 708 -7.13 -1.16 10.80
C ALA A 708 -6.83 -0.01 9.82
N VAL A 709 -5.57 0.43 9.77
CA VAL A 709 -5.09 1.52 8.90
C VAL A 709 -3.68 1.21 8.42
N VAL A 710 -3.37 1.57 7.18
CA VAL A 710 -2.00 1.56 6.62
C VAL A 710 -1.59 2.99 6.31
N THR A 711 -0.56 3.48 7.00
CA THR A 711 0.03 4.81 6.76
C THR A 711 1.53 4.71 6.57
N GLN A 712 2.12 5.71 5.92
CA GLN A 712 3.58 5.86 5.95
C GLN A 712 3.96 6.44 7.30
N PHE A 713 4.99 5.87 7.93
CA PHE A 713 5.51 6.37 9.19
C PHE A 713 7.01 6.17 9.29
N LYS A 714 7.63 6.91 10.22
CA LYS A 714 8.95 6.61 10.77
C LYS A 714 8.80 6.55 12.28
N ALA A 715 9.43 5.56 12.90
CA ALA A 715 9.38 5.40 14.34
C ALA A 715 10.77 5.24 14.94
N LYS A 716 10.85 5.49 16.26
CA LYS A 716 12.02 5.31 17.13
C LYS A 716 11.56 4.92 18.53
N SER A 717 12.45 4.40 19.35
CA SER A 717 12.13 4.01 20.74
C SER A 717 13.18 4.48 21.74
N ASP A 718 12.77 4.71 22.98
CA ASP A 718 13.66 4.91 24.13
C ASP A 718 13.11 4.21 25.37
N PHE A 719 13.98 3.99 26.35
CA PHE A 719 13.61 3.55 27.69
C PHE A 719 13.95 4.63 28.71
N VAL A 720 13.03 4.89 29.63
CA VAL A 720 13.17 5.89 30.71
C VAL A 720 13.44 5.18 32.02
N LYS A 721 14.49 5.61 32.73
CA LYS A 721 14.89 5.07 34.06
C LYS A 721 14.68 6.05 35.21
N THR A 722 14.57 7.34 34.90
CA THR A 722 14.31 8.42 35.86
C THR A 722 13.19 9.29 35.32
N PRO A 723 12.21 9.70 36.15
CA PRO A 723 11.08 10.51 35.67
C PRO A 723 11.54 11.80 34.99
N ILE A 724 10.95 12.11 33.85
CA ILE A 724 11.20 13.36 33.11
C ILE A 724 10.57 14.51 33.91
N PRO A 725 11.33 15.56 34.31
CA PRO A 725 10.79 16.65 35.13
C PRO A 725 9.62 17.37 34.46
N GLU A 726 8.62 17.76 35.26
CA GLU A 726 7.43 18.48 34.78
C GLU A 726 7.80 19.78 34.02
N THR A 727 8.78 20.52 34.53
CA THR A 727 9.26 21.78 33.93
C THR A 727 9.83 21.57 32.52
N GLU A 728 10.42 20.41 32.27
CA GLU A 728 11.07 20.05 31.01
C GLU A 728 10.07 19.57 29.94
N MET A 729 8.89 19.09 30.35
CA MET A 729 7.84 18.65 29.43
C MET A 729 7.34 19.77 28.50
N LYS A 730 7.41 21.03 28.94
CA LYS A 730 7.07 22.19 28.09
C LYS A 730 7.91 22.22 26.81
N GLY A 731 9.20 21.86 26.90
CA GLY A 731 10.09 21.79 25.75
C GLY A 731 9.79 20.63 24.80
N ILE A 732 9.24 19.53 25.34
CA ILE A 732 8.71 18.38 24.59
C ILE A 732 7.47 18.83 23.79
N TRP A 733 6.48 19.43 24.46
CA TRP A 733 5.24 19.90 23.82
C TRP A 733 5.48 20.92 22.72
N LYS A 734 6.39 21.89 22.98
CA LYS A 734 6.78 22.90 21.97
C LYS A 734 7.28 22.27 20.68
N ARG A 735 8.05 21.18 20.75
CA ARG A 735 8.58 20.48 19.56
C ARG A 735 7.58 19.50 18.97
N PHE A 736 6.76 18.88 19.81
CA PHE A 736 5.68 17.99 19.39
C PHE A 736 4.70 18.74 18.48
N LEU A 737 4.28 19.95 18.87
CA LEU A 737 3.34 20.77 18.09
C LEU A 737 3.87 21.25 16.73
N GLN A 738 5.20 21.16 16.47
CA GLN A 738 5.82 21.57 15.20
C GLN A 738 5.62 20.56 14.06
N GLU A 739 5.25 19.32 14.36
CA GLU A 739 4.97 18.28 13.37
C GLU A 739 3.48 18.23 13.02
N GLU A 740 3.17 17.72 11.83
CA GLU A 740 1.80 17.64 11.32
C GLU A 740 1.01 16.55 12.03
N THR A 741 1.51 15.31 12.01
CA THR A 741 0.89 14.16 12.68
C THR A 741 1.90 13.39 13.55
N PRO A 742 2.42 14.04 14.61
CA PRO A 742 3.27 13.38 15.59
C PRO A 742 2.45 12.45 16.48
N TYR A 743 3.08 11.37 16.91
CA TYR A 743 2.47 10.35 17.74
C TYR A 743 3.50 9.83 18.74
N MET A 744 3.12 9.66 20.00
CA MET A 744 4.02 9.10 21.01
C MET A 744 3.25 8.20 21.99
N ILE A 745 3.76 7.02 22.30
CA ILE A 745 3.14 6.10 23.26
C ILE A 745 4.11 5.80 24.40
N TRP A 746 3.66 5.93 25.64
CA TRP A 746 4.42 5.56 26.84
C TRP A 746 3.78 4.31 27.46
N ASN A 747 4.55 3.22 27.56
CA ASN A 747 4.09 1.93 28.09
C ASN A 747 4.79 1.61 29.41
N PRO A 748 4.06 1.41 30.52
CA PRO A 748 4.64 1.26 31.85
C PRO A 748 5.31 -0.10 32.04
N TYR A 749 6.49 -0.12 32.65
CA TYR A 749 7.23 -1.32 33.03
C TYR A 749 6.96 -1.63 34.51
N GLY A 750 7.94 -2.16 35.25
CA GLY A 750 7.74 -2.68 36.60
C GLY A 750 6.88 -3.96 36.61
N GLY A 751 6.36 -4.31 37.79
CA GLY A 751 5.73 -5.62 38.03
C GLY A 751 6.68 -6.77 37.63
N MET A 752 6.16 -7.75 36.90
CA MET A 752 6.92 -8.89 36.37
C MET A 752 8.12 -8.48 35.50
N MET A 753 8.02 -7.39 34.72
CA MET A 753 9.14 -6.92 33.89
C MET A 753 10.36 -6.51 34.73
N GLY A 754 10.17 -6.10 35.98
CA GLY A 754 11.26 -5.79 36.92
C GLY A 754 11.79 -7.01 37.69
N ARG A 755 11.08 -8.14 37.69
CA ARG A 755 11.46 -9.37 38.41
C ARG A 755 12.25 -10.34 37.54
N ILE A 756 12.06 -10.30 36.22
CA ILE A 756 12.79 -11.14 35.27
C ILE A 756 14.22 -10.60 35.10
N PRO A 757 15.28 -11.42 35.27
CA PRO A 757 16.66 -10.99 35.04
C PRO A 757 16.90 -10.49 33.61
N GLU A 758 17.77 -9.48 33.44
CA GLU A 758 18.10 -8.92 32.11
C GLU A 758 18.68 -9.97 31.13
N SER A 759 19.32 -11.03 31.64
CA SER A 759 19.92 -12.09 30.83
C SER A 759 19.02 -13.31 30.59
N ALA A 760 17.80 -13.33 31.19
CA ALA A 760 16.90 -14.48 31.10
C ALA A 760 16.48 -14.79 29.65
N THR A 761 16.31 -13.74 28.85
CA THR A 761 16.15 -13.77 27.40
C THR A 761 17.03 -12.68 26.79
N PRO A 762 17.24 -12.63 25.46
CA PRO A 762 18.03 -11.59 24.83
C PRO A 762 17.53 -10.17 25.09
N PHE A 763 16.21 -10.01 25.34
CA PHE A 763 15.60 -8.73 25.68
C PHE A 763 16.04 -8.27 27.08
N PRO A 764 16.83 -7.18 27.17
CA PRO A 764 17.53 -6.87 28.41
C PRO A 764 16.83 -5.78 29.26
N HIS A 765 15.77 -5.14 28.76
CA HIS A 765 15.19 -3.95 29.37
C HIS A 765 14.25 -4.34 30.52
N ARG A 766 14.81 -4.66 31.70
CA ARG A 766 14.05 -5.23 32.83
C ARG A 766 14.00 -4.28 34.03
N ASN A 767 14.58 -4.67 35.16
CA ASN A 767 14.60 -3.88 36.38
C ASN A 767 15.24 -2.49 36.15
N GLY A 768 14.72 -1.47 36.85
CA GLY A 768 15.17 -0.08 36.70
C GLY A 768 14.60 0.67 35.48
N VAL A 769 13.87 0.01 34.60
CA VAL A 769 13.07 0.68 33.55
C VAL A 769 11.72 1.10 34.12
N LEU A 770 11.39 2.38 34.04
CA LEU A 770 10.08 2.92 34.42
C LEU A 770 9.06 2.67 33.31
N PHE A 771 9.39 3.06 32.09
CA PHE A 771 8.53 2.89 30.92
C PHE A 771 9.32 2.98 29.61
N MET A 772 8.75 2.42 28.55
CA MET A 772 9.25 2.56 27.19
C MET A 772 8.46 3.64 26.45
N ILE A 773 9.17 4.47 25.70
CA ILE A 773 8.60 5.45 24.78
C ILE A 773 8.73 4.94 23.34
N GLN A 774 7.62 4.97 22.61
CA GLN A 774 7.62 4.93 21.15
C GLN A 774 7.38 6.34 20.61
N TYR A 775 8.25 6.80 19.72
CA TYR A 775 8.04 8.01 18.91
C TYR A 775 7.65 7.58 17.51
N ALA A 776 6.64 8.20 16.93
CA ALA A 776 6.31 8.03 15.53
C ALA A 776 5.83 9.36 14.94
N ASN A 777 6.01 9.52 13.64
CA ASN A 777 5.25 10.48 12.86
C ASN A 777 4.72 9.79 11.62
N THR A 778 3.47 10.08 11.29
CA THR A 778 2.82 9.59 10.08
C THR A 778 2.76 10.69 9.03
N TRP A 779 2.53 10.33 7.77
CA TRP A 779 2.17 11.31 6.74
C TRP A 779 1.42 10.65 5.59
N THR A 780 0.70 11.48 4.84
CA THR A 780 -0.01 11.11 3.63
C THR A 780 0.61 11.86 2.45
N GLY A 781 1.24 11.14 1.51
CA GLY A 781 1.83 11.74 0.31
C GLY A 781 3.03 10.96 -0.19
N ASN A 782 3.11 10.74 -1.50
CA ASN A 782 4.22 10.05 -2.13
C ASN A 782 5.25 11.07 -2.64
N GLY A 783 6.45 11.06 -2.06
CA GLY A 783 7.55 11.92 -2.52
C GLY A 783 8.74 11.92 -1.57
N LYS A 784 9.95 11.91 -2.13
CA LYS A 784 11.20 11.92 -1.35
C LYS A 784 11.30 13.14 -0.42
N ASP A 785 10.70 14.27 -0.79
CA ASP A 785 10.84 15.51 -0.02
C ASP A 785 9.92 15.59 1.20
N ALA A 786 8.68 15.06 1.10
CA ALA A 786 7.82 14.87 2.27
C ALA A 786 8.49 13.92 3.29
N MET A 787 9.00 12.78 2.81
CA MET A 787 9.75 11.83 3.63
C MET A 787 10.94 12.49 4.34
N LYS A 788 11.77 13.28 3.62
CA LYS A 788 12.91 14.00 4.22
C LYS A 788 12.49 14.96 5.33
N LYS A 789 11.37 15.68 5.18
CA LYS A 789 10.84 16.61 6.19
C LYS A 789 10.52 15.88 7.49
N HIS A 790 9.71 14.83 7.41
CA HIS A 790 9.27 14.05 8.56
C HIS A 790 10.44 13.29 9.23
N TYR A 791 11.36 12.75 8.45
CA TYR A 791 12.59 12.11 8.97
C TYR A 791 13.47 13.12 9.73
N LYS A 792 13.60 14.34 9.19
CA LYS A 792 14.38 15.40 9.84
C LYS A 792 13.75 15.82 11.17
N TRP A 793 12.43 15.90 11.26
CA TRP A 793 11.75 16.23 12.52
C TRP A 793 11.96 15.13 13.56
N ILE A 794 11.67 13.86 13.26
CA ILE A 794 11.77 12.79 14.26
C ILE A 794 13.21 12.58 14.74
N ARG A 795 14.22 12.75 13.87
CA ARG A 795 15.64 12.72 14.25
C ARG A 795 16.00 13.86 15.21
N LYS A 796 15.51 15.08 14.96
CA LYS A 796 15.72 16.23 15.87
C LYS A 796 15.01 16.04 17.20
N PHE A 797 13.78 15.54 17.16
CA PHE A 797 12.97 15.27 18.36
C PHE A 797 13.62 14.17 19.21
N TYR A 798 14.02 13.06 18.60
CA TYR A 798 14.75 11.98 19.27
C TYR A 798 16.09 12.46 19.85
N LYS A 799 16.84 13.31 19.13
CA LYS A 799 18.07 13.91 19.68
C LYS A 799 17.77 14.73 20.94
N TYR A 800 16.70 15.54 20.94
CA TYR A 800 16.28 16.33 22.11
C TYR A 800 15.87 15.44 23.30
N MET A 801 15.12 14.36 23.05
CA MET A 801 14.73 13.42 24.10
C MET A 801 15.91 12.69 24.76
N GLY A 802 17.07 12.61 24.08
CA GLY A 802 18.25 11.88 24.54
C GLY A 802 18.78 12.29 25.92
N GLN A 803 18.47 13.49 26.39
CA GLN A 803 18.89 13.96 27.71
C GLN A 803 18.07 13.38 28.87
N TYR A 804 16.86 12.88 28.62
CA TYR A 804 15.90 12.43 29.62
C TYR A 804 15.71 10.89 29.68
N VAL A 805 16.33 10.16 28.76
CA VAL A 805 16.18 8.71 28.59
C VAL A 805 17.46 7.99 29.02
N SER A 806 17.46 6.66 28.95
CA SER A 806 18.65 5.83 29.20
C SER A 806 19.88 6.30 28.42
N LYS A 807 21.05 6.13 29.03
CA LYS A 807 22.36 6.48 28.48
C LYS A 807 23.32 5.32 28.76
N ASP A 808 24.30 5.17 27.87
CA ASP A 808 25.42 4.24 28.00
C ASP A 808 25.04 2.77 28.27
N PRO A 809 24.35 2.09 27.32
CA PRO A 809 23.91 2.60 26.01
C PRO A 809 22.53 3.30 26.10
N ARG A 810 22.21 4.13 25.09
CA ARG A 810 20.83 4.59 24.89
C ARG A 810 20.01 3.44 24.33
N GLU A 811 19.17 2.88 25.18
CA GLU A 811 18.45 1.62 24.94
C GLU A 811 17.34 1.78 23.87
N ALA A 812 17.14 0.75 23.05
CA ALA A 812 16.15 0.72 21.98
C ALA A 812 15.52 -0.67 21.86
N TYR A 813 14.31 -0.79 21.31
CA TYR A 813 13.61 -2.07 21.18
C TYR A 813 13.74 -2.63 19.76
N VAL A 814 14.22 -3.87 19.63
CA VAL A 814 14.52 -4.49 18.32
C VAL A 814 13.31 -4.61 17.38
N ASN A 815 12.10 -4.81 17.91
CA ASN A 815 10.87 -4.85 17.09
C ASN A 815 10.45 -3.45 16.60
N TYR A 816 10.98 -2.38 17.19
CA TYR A 816 10.89 -1.01 16.68
C TYR A 816 12.16 -0.64 15.92
N ARG A 817 12.45 -1.47 14.91
CA ARG A 817 13.70 -1.44 14.17
C ARG A 817 13.98 -0.03 13.63
N ASP A 818 15.21 0.43 13.82
CA ASP A 818 15.67 1.76 13.44
C ASP A 818 17.07 1.72 12.82
N LEU A 819 17.13 1.83 11.49
CA LEU A 819 18.38 1.83 10.72
C LEU A 819 19.22 3.10 10.97
N ASP A 820 18.66 4.15 11.58
CA ASP A 820 19.45 5.32 11.99
C ASP A 820 20.40 5.00 13.16
N LEU A 821 20.21 3.87 13.87
CA LEU A 821 21.13 3.42 14.92
C LEU A 821 22.45 2.85 14.36
N GLY A 822 22.46 2.50 13.07
CA GLY A 822 23.57 1.85 12.39
C GLY A 822 23.13 0.61 11.63
N MET A 823 23.94 0.18 10.66
CA MET A 823 23.69 -1.02 9.88
C MET A 823 24.99 -1.76 9.54
N ASN A 824 24.85 -3.05 9.26
CA ASN A 824 25.85 -3.92 8.66
C ASN A 824 26.22 -3.43 7.25
N GLU A 825 27.40 -3.78 6.77
CA GLU A 825 27.87 -3.45 5.41
C GLU A 825 27.00 -4.13 4.33
N LYS A 826 26.90 -3.52 3.15
CA LYS A 826 26.03 -3.98 2.05
C LYS A 826 26.23 -5.44 1.63
N ASN A 827 27.44 -5.98 1.75
CA ASN A 827 27.73 -7.37 1.37
C ASN A 827 27.60 -8.35 2.54
N GLY A 828 27.43 -7.87 3.78
CA GLY A 828 27.31 -8.72 4.97
C GLY A 828 28.59 -9.44 5.42
N ASP A 829 29.55 -9.66 4.51
CA ASP A 829 30.74 -10.48 4.72
C ASP A 829 31.80 -9.85 5.65
N ASN A 830 31.77 -8.52 5.85
CA ASN A 830 32.83 -7.78 6.56
C ASN A 830 32.35 -6.92 7.75
N THR A 831 31.17 -7.19 8.31
CA THR A 831 30.72 -6.36 9.46
C THR A 831 31.37 -6.83 10.75
N SER A 832 32.32 -6.03 11.27
CA SER A 832 32.95 -6.31 12.56
C SER A 832 31.95 -6.17 13.72
N VAL A 833 32.16 -6.99 14.76
CA VAL A 833 31.42 -6.88 16.05
C VAL A 833 31.49 -5.46 16.61
N ALA A 834 32.64 -4.78 16.44
CA ALA A 834 32.82 -3.39 16.86
C ALA A 834 31.84 -2.43 16.17
N LYS A 835 31.65 -2.57 14.85
CA LYS A 835 30.69 -1.74 14.10
C LYS A 835 29.25 -2.07 14.51
N ALA A 836 28.91 -3.35 14.58
CA ALA A 836 27.57 -3.80 14.96
C ALA A 836 27.20 -3.42 16.39
N SER A 837 28.17 -3.32 17.31
CA SER A 837 27.96 -2.91 18.70
C SER A 837 27.28 -1.54 18.84
N SER A 838 27.40 -0.66 17.83
CA SER A 838 26.76 0.67 17.81
C SER A 838 25.23 0.63 17.94
N TRP A 839 24.59 -0.37 17.32
CA TRP A 839 23.16 -0.67 17.41
C TRP A 839 22.89 -1.88 18.29
N GLY A 840 23.75 -2.90 18.28
CA GLY A 840 23.58 -4.16 19.00
C GLY A 840 23.49 -3.98 20.51
N ARG A 841 24.37 -3.16 21.10
CA ARG A 841 24.31 -2.85 22.54
C ARG A 841 23.09 -2.00 22.91
N ARG A 842 22.50 -1.26 21.98
CA ARG A 842 21.25 -0.52 22.25
C ARG A 842 20.04 -1.44 22.35
N TYR A 843 19.97 -2.46 21.48
CA TYR A 843 18.90 -3.45 21.51
C TYR A 843 19.07 -4.51 22.60
N PHE A 844 20.32 -4.93 22.88
CA PHE A 844 20.57 -6.13 23.68
C PHE A 844 21.48 -5.90 24.89
N LYS A 845 21.95 -4.67 25.14
CA LYS A 845 22.91 -4.35 26.22
C LYS A 845 24.06 -5.35 26.21
N ASP A 846 24.30 -6.02 27.34
CA ASP A 846 25.39 -6.97 27.52
C ASP A 846 25.05 -8.37 26.97
N ASN A 847 23.78 -8.66 26.66
CA ASN A 847 23.37 -9.89 25.98
C ASN A 847 23.87 -9.95 24.52
N PHE A 848 24.30 -8.82 23.94
CA PHE A 848 24.79 -8.75 22.56
C PHE A 848 25.95 -9.71 22.29
N MET A 849 26.91 -9.83 23.22
CA MET A 849 28.07 -10.71 23.01
C MET A 849 27.69 -12.19 23.06
N ARG A 850 26.72 -12.57 23.91
CA ARG A 850 26.17 -13.93 23.90
C ARG A 850 25.44 -14.22 22.59
N LEU A 851 24.65 -13.27 22.07
CA LEU A 851 24.01 -13.41 20.76
C LEU A 851 25.04 -13.63 19.64
N VAL A 852 26.14 -12.86 19.61
CA VAL A 852 27.22 -13.03 18.63
C VAL A 852 27.85 -14.43 18.73
N LYS A 853 28.08 -14.93 19.95
CA LYS A 853 28.58 -16.30 20.16
C LYS A 853 27.62 -17.33 19.57
N VAL A 854 26.33 -17.26 19.94
CA VAL A 854 25.32 -18.20 19.42
C VAL A 854 25.19 -18.11 17.91
N LYS A 855 25.22 -16.91 17.33
CA LYS A 855 25.18 -16.71 15.88
C LYS A 855 26.36 -17.39 15.18
N THR A 856 27.56 -17.26 15.75
CA THR A 856 28.78 -17.84 15.20
C THR A 856 28.73 -19.37 15.19
N GLU A 857 28.14 -19.98 16.21
CA GLU A 857 28.00 -21.43 16.32
C GLU A 857 26.82 -21.97 15.47
N PHE A 858 25.70 -21.26 15.44
CA PHE A 858 24.45 -21.74 14.84
C PHE A 858 24.35 -21.48 13.32
N ASP A 859 24.93 -20.38 12.83
CA ASP A 859 24.94 -20.01 11.41
C ASP A 859 26.31 -19.43 11.02
N PRO A 860 27.36 -20.27 10.99
CA PRO A 860 28.75 -19.85 10.73
C PRO A 860 28.95 -19.26 9.34
N ASP A 861 28.07 -19.58 8.38
CA ASP A 861 28.09 -19.05 7.02
C ASP A 861 27.44 -17.66 6.91
N ASN A 862 26.86 -17.14 8.01
CA ASN A 862 26.06 -15.92 8.04
C ASN A 862 24.95 -15.91 6.96
N PHE A 863 24.33 -17.07 6.72
CA PHE A 863 23.32 -17.24 5.68
C PHE A 863 22.08 -16.41 5.98
N PHE A 864 21.62 -16.41 7.23
CA PHE A 864 20.52 -15.55 7.68
C PHE A 864 21.06 -14.19 8.10
N ARG A 865 20.98 -13.23 7.18
CA ARG A 865 21.47 -11.88 7.40
C ARG A 865 20.56 -10.80 6.83
N HIS A 866 20.62 -9.65 7.47
CA HIS A 866 20.00 -8.41 7.05
C HIS A 866 20.79 -7.21 7.63
N GLU A 867 20.30 -6.00 7.42
CA GLU A 867 21.00 -4.76 7.72
C GLU A 867 21.34 -4.56 9.21
N GLN A 868 20.67 -5.29 10.11
CA GLN A 868 20.90 -5.26 11.56
C GLN A 868 20.84 -6.68 12.14
N SER A 869 21.22 -7.69 11.34
CA SER A 869 21.35 -9.05 11.86
C SER A 869 22.57 -9.14 12.77
N ILE A 870 22.52 -10.03 13.76
CA ILE A 870 23.67 -10.30 14.63
C ILE A 870 24.86 -10.75 13.77
N PRO A 871 26.06 -10.16 13.92
CA PRO A 871 27.24 -10.52 13.13
C PRO A 871 27.90 -11.80 13.67
N LEU A 872 28.86 -12.34 12.91
CA LEU A 872 29.80 -13.35 13.38
C LEU A 872 30.86 -12.72 14.31
N GLY A 873 31.46 -13.54 15.18
CA GLY A 873 32.40 -13.11 16.23
C GLY A 873 33.88 -13.06 15.85
N PHE A 874 34.24 -13.31 14.58
CA PHE A 874 35.64 -13.39 14.13
C PHE A 874 36.24 -12.04 13.70
#